data_AF-A0A1S4FCB3-F1
#
_entry.id   AF-A0A1S4FCB3-F1
#
_cell.length_a   1.000
_cell.length_b   1.000
_cell.length_c   1.000
_cell.angle_alpha   90.00
_cell.angle_beta   90.00
_cell.angle_gamma   90.00
#
_symmetry.space_group_name_H-M   'P 1'
#
loop_
_entity.id
_entity.type
_entity.pdbx_description
1 polymer ?
#
loop_
_entity_poly.entity_id
_entity_poly.type
_entity_poly.pdbx_seq_one_letter_code
_entity_poly.pdbx_strand_id
1 'polypeptide(L)'
;MNTLRSLVLARHYRLASIRTVAASVVRPLSVSPSIGSLSRRKSPVVQTSFCGSFSTQANHRFKKAAKVTANPLDELKAEALAYRRVHMERLNQILEKPDDIPVEGYDFLLGCCGSFLLEHPVDTRMKLFQNLWFMAHRDGGKQVSLDRWKILLRIYRENGVELEGGVKEFLKRVEVDKDPEFYELVLAVACERGDAHGMWEVMELLKERGMGLNARIAATLVRGHSKAGDMEAVRTLLDSMSAGNVESDGGVYGELIIGWLKNDQLEKAQKLITEKGSLLSENHVIEALKEALVKGQTGVVKSLAKLLPEAVVQDSSIDPLIRNLCSVLYREGRYESVRTLLGELPVPEFKLNENYDSYAVPLIFDLVKSNAPLEEIVLLVDFLVKTKRNERALHVACECAAKHSIDIYPELLRLLKQQEDLRPHYFWPLIVQNFTRSGEAGVMDALKLMQRYKTELDVETISVFVLPKLSISLKDVRTSLKQFEDRGVKMSVLMTPFVSHLLYQNRFQDAINVVKLYSSKVDTEALIYPLVLQTTVNKSAEHFQTMASVISHLKDKAQNPKHDLAGQLLMELISNRKTKHDVSTIKSLLREFSTHRIRISRMSANVLKNHFSKAQQIDAGLDKLINSLVEDKLTIPSKEMFDSIIVHPRDMTYDELECHLGELEEKKLNCRGVLRRLLQVCVRENRLDRALEIKRKCDEAKVELSSGMLASVFDLHIKRKNVDEAGKTLEQIKTMFPGFLLDEHKVIDFAALLAEKGFPSTAQNVLKQRASSGHIRPGNSNKNIWNLLTNTAQWAAQHDPKSSKNHTGEMLNFLVQLGYCTFDNALLGPVIREYLLKNQTTNAVAEYKRIATEKRRTPLQLEIFTTLVRLTNSNDPEITPDQAKALLAEVIQIGSKIHGATNTNNTLIVALAEAGTEAQLRRILINPETRVNHEYILTQCEFLVNSGKLDVVLRLAKCARGLANVREADFLGVIMKQYARDNNCEAAVALFNRLQAEEGELKISGDFARKLIDLLEVNNYEVPNAVRLYAK
;
A
#
# COMPACT_ATOMS: atom_id res chain seq x y z
N MET A 1 -47.98 -29.40 -36.81
CA MET A 1 -48.14 -29.99 -35.46
C MET A 1 -47.49 -31.36 -35.44
N ASN A 2 -47.05 -31.85 -34.27
CA ASN A 2 -46.57 -33.23 -34.02
C ASN A 2 -45.35 -33.75 -34.80
N THR A 3 -44.16 -33.22 -34.50
CA THR A 3 -42.92 -34.00 -34.28
C THR A 3 -41.86 -33.15 -33.55
N LEU A 4 -42.22 -32.64 -32.36
CA LEU A 4 -41.33 -31.92 -31.45
C LEU A 4 -41.39 -32.55 -30.04
N ARG A 5 -41.26 -33.88 -30.00
CA ARG A 5 -41.38 -34.74 -28.80
C ARG A 5 -40.44 -35.95 -28.87
N SER A 6 -39.12 -35.74 -28.78
CA SER A 6 -38.16 -36.86 -28.61
C SER A 6 -36.75 -36.49 -28.10
N LEU A 7 -36.53 -35.33 -27.47
CA LEU A 7 -35.19 -34.98 -26.92
C LEU A 7 -35.18 -34.08 -25.66
N VAL A 8 -36.20 -34.21 -24.81
CA VAL A 8 -36.30 -33.52 -23.48
C VAL A 8 -36.27 -34.54 -22.31
N LEU A 9 -36.01 -35.82 -22.59
CA LEU A 9 -36.07 -36.92 -21.61
C LEU A 9 -34.73 -37.68 -21.50
N ALA A 10 -33.69 -36.97 -21.04
CA ALA A 10 -32.40 -37.57 -20.66
C ALA A 10 -31.66 -36.80 -19.53
N ARG A 11 -32.39 -36.10 -18.65
CA ARG A 11 -31.80 -35.38 -17.49
C ARG A 11 -32.42 -35.71 -16.12
N HIS A 12 -33.14 -36.83 -16.05
CA HIS A 12 -33.60 -37.43 -14.80
C HIS A 12 -33.36 -38.95 -14.82
N TYR A 13 -32.30 -39.40 -14.13
CA TYR A 13 -32.31 -40.48 -13.14
C TYR A 13 -30.89 -40.68 -12.58
N ARG A 14 -30.79 -41.04 -11.29
CA ARG A 14 -29.56 -41.06 -10.44
C ARG A 14 -29.05 -39.65 -10.09
N LEU A 15 -29.03 -39.20 -8.82
CA LEU A 15 -29.30 -39.89 -7.55
C LEU A 15 -30.34 -39.12 -6.71
N ALA A 16 -31.39 -39.84 -6.32
CA ALA A 16 -32.25 -39.49 -5.19
C ALA A 16 -31.86 -40.36 -3.98
N SER A 17 -32.28 -39.96 -2.78
CA SER A 17 -31.90 -40.49 -1.45
C SER A 17 -30.42 -40.19 -1.07
N ILE A 18 -30.11 -39.72 0.15
CA ILE A 18 -30.94 -39.54 1.37
C ILE A 18 -30.84 -38.08 1.86
N ARG A 19 -32.00 -37.45 2.11
CA ARG A 19 -32.12 -36.12 2.73
C ARG A 19 -33.24 -36.16 3.79
N THR A 20 -32.88 -36.43 5.04
CA THR A 20 -33.65 -36.38 6.31
C THR A 20 -32.74 -37.09 7.33
N VAL A 21 -32.49 -36.66 8.56
CA VAL A 21 -32.98 -35.59 9.45
C VAL A 21 -31.71 -34.91 10.03
N ALA A 22 -31.63 -33.62 10.39
CA ALA A 22 -32.62 -32.63 10.77
C ALA A 22 -32.38 -31.24 10.12
N ALA A 23 -33.13 -30.24 10.59
CA ALA A 23 -32.79 -28.82 10.59
C ALA A 23 -33.01 -28.26 12.01
N SER A 24 -32.26 -27.23 12.42
CA SER A 24 -32.76 -26.06 13.18
C SER A 24 -31.61 -25.18 13.70
N VAL A 25 -31.85 -23.86 13.70
CA VAL A 25 -31.05 -22.75 14.31
C VAL A 25 -29.56 -22.65 13.88
N VAL A 26 -29.00 -21.55 13.38
CA VAL A 26 -29.36 -20.11 13.40
C VAL A 26 -29.08 -19.49 12.03
N ARG A 27 -29.97 -18.63 11.51
CA ARG A 27 -29.65 -17.66 10.43
C ARG A 27 -29.04 -16.38 11.05
N PRO A 28 -27.94 -15.82 10.53
CA PRO A 28 -27.70 -14.39 10.62
C PRO A 28 -28.57 -13.67 9.58
N LEU A 29 -29.36 -12.69 10.01
CA LEU A 29 -30.11 -11.81 9.12
C LEU A 29 -29.17 -10.86 8.37
N SER A 30 -29.33 -10.80 7.05
CA SER A 30 -28.70 -9.79 6.20
C SER A 30 -29.36 -8.43 6.36
N VAL A 31 -28.59 -7.42 6.77
CA VAL A 31 -28.92 -6.01 6.52
C VAL A 31 -27.69 -5.34 5.92
N SER A 32 -27.88 -4.72 4.75
CA SER A 32 -26.84 -4.08 3.95
C SER A 32 -26.31 -2.79 4.58
N PRO A 33 -24.98 -2.53 4.57
CA PRO A 33 -24.43 -1.22 4.87
C PRO A 33 -24.21 -0.39 3.60
N SER A 34 -24.86 0.76 3.51
CA SER A 34 -24.44 1.86 2.64
C SER A 34 -23.12 2.48 3.13
N ILE A 35 -22.36 3.08 2.22
CA ILE A 35 -20.99 3.57 2.48
C ILE A 35 -21.02 4.85 3.32
N GLY A 36 -20.18 4.91 4.36
CA GLY A 36 -19.92 6.11 5.15
C GLY A 36 -18.56 6.02 5.86
N SER A 37 -17.64 6.93 5.55
CA SER A 37 -16.25 6.92 6.04
C SER A 37 -16.08 7.56 7.42
N LEU A 38 -15.24 7.00 8.31
CA LEU A 38 -14.04 7.67 8.90
C LEU A 38 -13.30 6.87 10.01
N SER A 39 -11.98 7.06 10.04
CA SER A 39 -10.97 6.78 11.08
C SER A 39 -11.02 5.47 11.90
N ARG A 40 -10.04 4.58 11.66
CA ARG A 40 -9.62 3.53 12.61
C ARG A 40 -8.51 4.06 13.53
N ARG A 41 -8.72 4.08 14.85
CA ARG A 41 -7.62 3.87 15.83
C ARG A 41 -7.56 2.38 16.17
N LYS A 42 -6.35 1.82 16.27
CA LYS A 42 -6.10 0.40 16.55
C LYS A 42 -5.72 0.21 18.02
N SER A 43 -6.32 -0.80 18.66
CA SER A 43 -5.72 -1.57 19.77
C SER A 43 -5.92 -3.06 19.43
N PRO A 44 -5.10 -3.98 19.98
CA PRO A 44 -4.85 -5.26 19.34
C PRO A 44 -5.89 -6.33 19.70
N VAL A 45 -6.36 -7.05 18.69
CA VAL A 45 -6.94 -8.38 18.83
C VAL A 45 -6.13 -9.29 17.91
N VAL A 46 -5.51 -10.32 18.47
CA VAL A 46 -4.78 -11.33 17.70
C VAL A 46 -5.80 -12.22 16.99
N GLN A 47 -6.18 -11.82 15.77
CA GLN A 47 -6.81 -12.73 14.81
C GLN A 47 -5.71 -13.43 14.03
N THR A 48 -5.47 -14.71 14.36
CA THR A 48 -4.67 -15.64 13.57
C THR A 48 -5.36 -15.92 12.23
N SER A 49 -5.13 -15.02 11.28
CA SER A 49 -5.59 -15.13 9.89
C SER A 49 -4.74 -16.14 9.14
N PHE A 50 -5.07 -17.43 9.27
CA PHE A 50 -4.45 -18.51 8.50
C PHE A 50 -4.98 -18.54 7.06
N CYS A 51 -4.76 -17.46 6.31
CA CYS A 51 -4.85 -17.43 4.85
C CYS A 51 -4.05 -16.25 4.30
N GLY A 52 -2.98 -16.54 3.55
CA GLY A 52 -2.24 -15.56 2.75
C GLY A 52 -0.85 -15.14 3.28
N SER A 53 0.18 -15.93 2.99
CA SER A 53 1.44 -15.41 2.39
C SER A 53 2.47 -16.51 2.09
N PHE A 54 2.63 -16.80 0.80
CA PHE A 54 3.95 -16.98 0.18
C PHE A 54 4.07 -15.91 -0.92
N SER A 55 4.64 -14.76 -0.56
CA SER A 55 5.04 -13.70 -1.52
C SER A 55 6.03 -12.77 -0.82
N THR A 56 7.13 -13.32 -0.34
CA THR A 56 8.14 -12.61 0.44
C THR A 56 9.15 -11.89 -0.45
N GLN A 57 9.40 -10.63 -0.10
CA GLN A 57 10.55 -9.77 -0.45
C GLN A 57 10.68 -9.13 -1.85
N ALA A 58 10.07 -9.62 -2.95
CA ALA A 58 10.06 -8.85 -4.21
C ALA A 58 9.05 -7.65 -4.20
N ASN A 59 7.97 -7.75 -3.42
CA ASN A 59 6.78 -6.91 -3.56
C ASN A 59 6.82 -5.50 -2.91
N HIS A 60 7.96 -5.06 -2.37
CA HIS A 60 8.05 -3.80 -1.63
C HIS A 60 8.34 -2.53 -2.46
N ARG A 61 8.68 -2.66 -3.76
CA ARG A 61 8.89 -1.50 -4.66
C ARG A 61 7.63 -0.99 -5.40
N PHE A 62 6.58 -1.80 -5.54
CA PHE A 62 5.39 -1.42 -6.35
C PHE A 62 4.11 -1.06 -5.57
N LYS A 63 3.99 -1.38 -4.26
CA LYS A 63 2.78 -1.10 -3.46
C LYS A 63 2.58 0.37 -3.03
N LYS A 64 2.92 1.33 -3.90
CA LYS A 64 2.59 2.76 -3.72
C LYS A 64 1.84 3.41 -4.89
N ALA A 65 1.53 2.67 -5.95
CA ALA A 65 0.75 3.15 -7.09
C ALA A 65 -0.26 2.10 -7.60
N ALA A 66 -1.24 1.73 -6.77
CA ALA A 66 -2.46 1.04 -7.20
C ALA A 66 -3.54 1.10 -6.10
N LYS A 67 -4.35 2.15 -6.13
CA LYS A 67 -5.72 2.13 -5.57
C LYS A 67 -6.73 2.37 -6.71
N VAL A 68 -6.57 1.54 -7.74
CA VAL A 68 -7.55 1.27 -8.79
C VAL A 68 -7.77 -0.24 -8.73
N THR A 69 -9.01 -0.70 -8.89
CA THR A 69 -9.33 -2.12 -8.98
C THR A 69 -8.68 -2.68 -10.25
N ALA A 70 -7.54 -3.37 -10.10
CA ALA A 70 -6.86 -4.00 -11.22
C ALA A 70 -7.69 -5.18 -11.74
N ASN A 71 -7.72 -5.35 -13.06
CA ASN A 71 -8.34 -6.51 -13.70
C ASN A 71 -7.48 -7.75 -13.40
N PRO A 72 -8.06 -8.90 -12.96
CA PRO A 72 -7.31 -10.14 -12.77
C PRO A 72 -6.47 -10.56 -13.98
N LEU A 73 -6.90 -10.23 -15.20
CA LEU A 73 -6.14 -10.48 -16.42
C LEU A 73 -4.84 -9.64 -16.51
N ASP A 74 -4.86 -8.40 -16.03
CA ASP A 74 -3.69 -7.52 -16.05
C ASP A 74 -2.69 -7.88 -14.93
N GLU A 75 -3.19 -8.38 -13.79
CA GLU A 75 -2.33 -9.03 -12.78
C GLU A 75 -1.67 -10.29 -13.36
N LEU A 76 -2.39 -11.12 -14.12
CA LEU A 76 -1.84 -12.30 -14.79
C LEU A 76 -0.75 -11.95 -15.83
N LYS A 77 -0.96 -10.86 -16.60
CA LYS A 77 0.05 -10.33 -17.53
C LYS A 77 1.30 -9.86 -16.81
N ALA A 78 1.16 -9.12 -15.71
CA ALA A 78 2.29 -8.67 -14.90
C ALA A 78 3.08 -9.85 -14.30
N GLU A 79 2.39 -10.90 -13.87
CA GLU A 79 3.04 -12.12 -13.36
C GLU A 79 3.74 -12.93 -14.45
N ALA A 80 3.12 -13.07 -15.63
CA ALA A 80 3.76 -13.72 -16.78
C ALA A 80 5.06 -13.01 -17.16
N LEU A 81 5.09 -11.67 -17.15
CA LEU A 81 6.30 -10.88 -17.41
C LEU A 81 7.34 -11.02 -16.28
N ALA A 82 6.93 -10.93 -15.02
CA ALA A 82 7.84 -10.95 -13.87
C ALA A 82 8.46 -12.34 -13.60
N TYR A 83 7.72 -13.42 -13.85
CA TYR A 83 8.11 -14.78 -13.48
C TYR A 83 8.37 -15.70 -14.68
N ARG A 84 8.17 -15.23 -15.92
CA ARG A 84 8.16 -16.01 -17.17
C ARG A 84 7.37 -17.34 -17.04
N ARG A 85 6.34 -17.36 -16.19
CA ARG A 85 5.52 -18.52 -15.75
C ARG A 85 4.15 -18.03 -15.30
N VAL A 86 3.11 -18.82 -15.52
CA VAL A 86 1.72 -18.54 -15.09
C VAL A 86 1.21 -19.68 -14.21
N HIS A 87 0.43 -19.35 -13.17
CA HIS A 87 -0.20 -20.36 -12.31
C HIS A 87 -1.59 -20.77 -12.82
N MET A 88 -1.77 -22.06 -13.07
CA MET A 88 -3.02 -22.64 -13.59
C MET A 88 -4.25 -22.31 -12.72
N GLU A 89 -4.10 -22.19 -11.41
CA GLU A 89 -5.18 -21.83 -10.48
C GLU A 89 -5.80 -20.46 -10.79
N ARG A 90 -4.97 -19.46 -11.10
CA ARG A 90 -5.44 -18.12 -11.49
C ARG A 90 -6.06 -18.10 -12.87
N LEU A 91 -5.49 -18.89 -13.79
CA LEU A 91 -6.04 -19.06 -15.13
C LEU A 91 -7.44 -19.68 -15.05
N ASN A 92 -7.61 -20.72 -14.21
CA ASN A 92 -8.92 -21.31 -13.92
C ASN A 92 -9.89 -20.30 -13.28
N GLN A 93 -9.46 -19.47 -12.32
CA GLN A 93 -10.31 -18.42 -11.72
C GLN A 93 -10.80 -17.39 -12.75
N ILE A 94 -9.99 -17.04 -13.75
CA ILE A 94 -10.41 -16.18 -14.86
C ILE A 94 -11.40 -16.91 -15.77
N LEU A 95 -11.19 -18.21 -16.01
CA LEU A 95 -12.10 -19.06 -16.80
C LEU A 95 -13.43 -19.39 -16.12
N GLU A 96 -13.60 -19.15 -14.82
CA GLU A 96 -14.92 -19.23 -14.17
C GLU A 96 -15.91 -18.17 -14.71
N LYS A 97 -15.40 -17.10 -15.33
CA LYS A 97 -16.20 -16.01 -15.92
C LYS A 97 -15.75 -15.66 -17.33
N PRO A 98 -16.00 -16.55 -18.32
CA PRO A 98 -15.49 -16.36 -19.68
C PRO A 98 -16.11 -15.14 -20.40
N ASP A 99 -17.31 -14.73 -20.02
CA ASP A 99 -18.00 -13.57 -20.61
C ASP A 99 -17.42 -12.21 -20.14
N ASP A 100 -16.63 -12.19 -19.05
CA ASP A 100 -15.92 -10.99 -18.55
C ASP A 100 -14.55 -10.77 -19.25
N ILE A 101 -14.11 -11.70 -20.12
CA ILE A 101 -12.79 -11.67 -20.77
C ILE A 101 -12.86 -10.85 -22.07
N PRO A 102 -12.09 -9.76 -22.23
CA PRO A 102 -12.05 -9.00 -23.48
C PRO A 102 -11.42 -9.83 -24.61
N VAL A 103 -11.76 -9.53 -25.87
CA VAL A 103 -11.27 -10.27 -27.06
C VAL A 103 -9.74 -10.34 -27.11
N GLU A 104 -9.06 -9.21 -26.85
CA GLU A 104 -7.59 -9.13 -26.75
C GLU A 104 -7.00 -9.97 -25.60
N GLY A 105 -7.82 -10.29 -24.58
CA GLY A 105 -7.44 -11.16 -23.48
C GLY A 105 -7.31 -12.62 -23.88
N TYR A 106 -8.13 -13.09 -24.82
CA TYR A 106 -8.05 -14.46 -25.33
C TYR A 106 -6.72 -14.72 -26.05
N ASP A 107 -6.23 -13.76 -26.83
CA ASP A 107 -4.96 -13.92 -27.56
C ASP A 107 -3.76 -14.05 -26.60
N PHE A 108 -3.77 -13.31 -25.47
CA PHE A 108 -2.80 -13.50 -24.38
C PHE A 108 -2.95 -14.86 -23.68
N LEU A 109 -4.18 -15.28 -23.35
CA LEU A 109 -4.42 -16.57 -22.68
C LEU A 109 -4.04 -17.77 -23.56
N LEU A 110 -4.26 -17.69 -24.88
CA LEU A 110 -3.77 -18.66 -25.86
C LEU A 110 -2.22 -18.69 -25.84
N GLY A 111 -1.58 -17.52 -25.81
CA GLY A 111 -0.13 -17.38 -25.63
C GLY A 111 0.43 -18.03 -24.37
N CYS A 112 -0.33 -18.06 -23.27
CA CYS A 112 0.08 -18.72 -22.02
C CYS A 112 0.21 -20.25 -22.14
N CYS A 113 -0.39 -20.89 -23.15
CA CYS A 113 -0.40 -22.35 -23.32
C CYS A 113 0.92 -22.96 -23.85
N GLY A 114 1.94 -22.14 -24.08
CA GLY A 114 3.29 -22.55 -24.48
C GLY A 114 4.28 -22.45 -23.31
N SER A 115 5.33 -21.65 -23.50
CA SER A 115 6.45 -21.49 -22.56
C SER A 115 6.05 -21.08 -21.12
N PHE A 116 4.92 -20.40 -20.93
CA PHE A 116 4.47 -19.94 -19.60
C PHE A 116 3.86 -21.05 -18.71
N LEU A 117 3.41 -22.15 -19.30
CA LEU A 117 2.83 -23.30 -18.58
C LEU A 117 3.71 -24.55 -18.67
N LEU A 118 5.02 -24.40 -18.88
CA LEU A 118 5.99 -25.49 -18.98
C LEU A 118 5.95 -26.51 -17.82
N GLU A 119 5.35 -26.14 -16.69
CA GLU A 119 5.01 -26.99 -15.53
C GLU A 119 4.06 -28.16 -15.83
N HIS A 120 3.15 -27.99 -16.78
CA HIS A 120 2.07 -28.93 -17.06
C HIS A 120 2.41 -29.82 -18.27
N PRO A 121 1.90 -31.08 -18.33
CA PRO A 121 2.03 -31.93 -19.50
C PRO A 121 1.47 -31.27 -20.77
N VAL A 122 2.05 -31.62 -21.93
CA VAL A 122 1.62 -31.10 -23.24
C VAL A 122 0.12 -31.30 -23.44
N ASP A 123 -0.42 -32.47 -23.11
CA ASP A 123 -1.86 -32.76 -23.21
C ASP A 123 -2.73 -31.79 -22.42
N THR A 124 -2.30 -31.40 -21.22
CA THR A 124 -3.03 -30.44 -20.37
C THR A 124 -2.96 -29.04 -20.97
N ARG A 125 -1.79 -28.63 -21.47
CA ARG A 125 -1.61 -27.34 -22.16
C ARG A 125 -2.46 -27.27 -23.44
N MET A 126 -2.48 -28.34 -24.23
CA MET A 126 -3.23 -28.40 -25.49
C MET A 126 -4.74 -28.52 -25.28
N LYS A 127 -5.22 -29.25 -24.27
CA LYS A 127 -6.65 -29.24 -23.87
C LYS A 127 -7.09 -27.84 -23.43
N LEU A 128 -6.26 -27.14 -22.66
CA LEU A 128 -6.52 -25.74 -22.29
C LEU A 128 -6.56 -24.84 -23.52
N PHE A 129 -5.57 -24.96 -24.42
CA PHE A 129 -5.52 -24.21 -25.68
C PHE A 129 -6.76 -24.47 -26.54
N GLN A 130 -7.19 -25.72 -26.71
CA GLN A 130 -8.40 -26.09 -27.46
C GLN A 130 -9.67 -25.48 -26.85
N ASN A 131 -9.81 -25.50 -25.52
CA ASN A 131 -10.93 -24.87 -24.83
C ASN A 131 -10.95 -23.34 -25.03
N LEU A 132 -9.82 -22.68 -24.83
CA LEU A 132 -9.65 -21.25 -25.08
C LEU A 132 -9.89 -20.88 -26.55
N TRP A 133 -9.41 -21.71 -27.48
CA TRP A 133 -9.60 -21.53 -28.91
C TRP A 133 -11.07 -21.64 -29.29
N PHE A 134 -11.80 -22.61 -28.74
CA PHE A 134 -13.24 -22.72 -28.95
C PHE A 134 -14.00 -21.50 -28.39
N MET A 135 -13.66 -21.05 -27.18
CA MET A 135 -14.27 -19.87 -26.55
C MET A 135 -14.02 -18.59 -27.37
N ALA A 136 -12.79 -18.38 -27.84
CA ALA A 136 -12.38 -17.23 -28.65
C ALA A 136 -13.05 -17.16 -30.05
N HIS A 137 -13.77 -18.22 -30.45
CA HIS A 137 -14.51 -18.32 -31.72
C HIS A 137 -16.01 -18.64 -31.52
N ARG A 138 -16.55 -18.50 -30.29
CA ARG A 138 -17.96 -18.78 -29.97
C ARG A 138 -18.93 -17.79 -30.64
N ASP A 139 -18.48 -16.55 -30.83
CA ASP A 139 -19.23 -15.50 -31.54
C ASP A 139 -19.02 -15.64 -33.05
N GLY A 140 -19.86 -16.46 -33.68
CA GLY A 140 -19.64 -16.95 -35.04
C GLY A 140 -19.61 -15.88 -36.14
N GLY A 141 -18.79 -16.12 -37.17
CA GLY A 141 -18.92 -15.47 -38.48
C GLY A 141 -17.72 -14.67 -39.00
N LYS A 142 -16.63 -14.53 -38.23
CA LYS A 142 -15.40 -13.87 -38.72
C LYS A 142 -14.28 -14.86 -38.98
N GLN A 143 -13.58 -14.66 -40.11
CA GLN A 143 -12.35 -15.37 -40.47
C GLN A 143 -11.29 -15.14 -39.37
N VAL A 144 -10.58 -16.20 -38.99
CA VAL A 144 -9.53 -16.15 -37.96
C VAL A 144 -8.43 -15.19 -38.42
N SER A 145 -8.06 -14.23 -37.56
CA SER A 145 -7.04 -13.23 -37.89
C SER A 145 -5.65 -13.87 -38.08
N LEU A 146 -4.83 -13.26 -38.94
CA LEU A 146 -3.46 -13.71 -39.19
C LEU A 146 -2.64 -13.81 -37.89
N ASP A 147 -2.77 -12.84 -36.98
CA ASP A 147 -2.06 -12.85 -35.69
C ASP A 147 -2.47 -14.04 -34.82
N ARG A 148 -3.75 -14.46 -34.85
CA ARG A 148 -4.22 -15.61 -34.09
C ARG A 148 -3.72 -16.93 -34.69
N TRP A 149 -3.54 -17.01 -36.01
CA TRP A 149 -2.81 -18.12 -36.64
C TRP A 149 -1.32 -18.13 -36.26
N LYS A 150 -0.66 -16.97 -36.23
CA LYS A 150 0.74 -16.86 -35.77
C LYS A 150 0.89 -17.30 -34.30
N ILE A 151 -0.07 -16.99 -33.43
CA ILE A 151 -0.14 -17.51 -32.05
C ILE A 151 -0.28 -19.03 -32.06
N LEU A 152 -1.21 -19.59 -32.84
CA LEU A 152 -1.38 -21.05 -32.95
C LEU A 152 -0.08 -21.75 -33.37
N LEU A 153 0.57 -21.28 -34.43
CA LEU A 153 1.83 -21.86 -34.92
C LEU A 153 2.95 -21.76 -33.87
N ARG A 154 3.06 -20.64 -33.15
CA ARG A 154 4.02 -20.47 -32.06
C ARG A 154 3.79 -21.47 -30.93
N ILE A 155 2.54 -21.68 -30.52
CA ILE A 155 2.17 -22.64 -29.47
C ILE A 155 2.35 -24.08 -29.95
N TYR A 156 2.05 -24.38 -31.21
CA TYR A 156 2.26 -25.71 -31.79
C TYR A 156 3.75 -26.04 -31.83
N ARG A 157 4.61 -25.09 -32.22
CA ARG A 157 6.06 -25.22 -32.10
C ARG A 157 6.47 -25.45 -30.64
N GLU A 158 6.12 -24.57 -29.71
CA GLU A 158 6.51 -24.69 -28.28
C GLU A 158 6.01 -25.96 -27.58
N ASN A 159 4.96 -26.59 -28.12
CA ASN A 159 4.40 -27.86 -27.62
C ASN A 159 4.75 -29.07 -28.50
N GLY A 160 5.51 -28.92 -29.59
CA GLY A 160 5.85 -29.99 -30.52
C GLY A 160 4.65 -30.62 -31.22
N VAL A 161 3.58 -29.87 -31.50
CA VAL A 161 2.32 -30.35 -32.10
C VAL A 161 2.37 -30.25 -33.63
N GLU A 162 1.81 -31.26 -34.30
CA GLU A 162 1.76 -31.37 -35.76
C GLU A 162 0.67 -30.47 -36.36
N LEU A 163 0.84 -30.08 -37.61
CA LEU A 163 -0.24 -29.44 -38.38
C LEU A 163 -1.22 -30.51 -38.88
N GLU A 164 -2.51 -30.33 -38.60
CA GLU A 164 -3.56 -31.26 -39.04
C GLU A 164 -3.60 -31.38 -40.57
N GLY A 165 -3.32 -32.59 -41.08
CA GLY A 165 -3.25 -32.85 -42.53
C GLY A 165 -1.93 -32.43 -43.19
N GLY A 166 -0.92 -32.04 -42.41
CA GLY A 166 0.39 -31.60 -42.90
C GLY A 166 0.40 -30.15 -43.40
N VAL A 167 1.61 -29.67 -43.75
CA VAL A 167 1.86 -28.29 -44.20
C VAL A 167 0.92 -27.90 -45.35
N LYS A 168 0.88 -28.72 -46.40
CA LYS A 168 0.10 -28.43 -47.62
C LYS A 168 -1.40 -28.27 -47.38
N GLU A 169 -2.00 -29.09 -46.52
CA GLU A 169 -3.43 -29.00 -46.23
C GLU A 169 -3.74 -27.85 -45.26
N PHE A 170 -2.86 -27.58 -44.31
CA PHE A 170 -2.94 -26.40 -43.45
C PHE A 170 -2.92 -25.10 -44.26
N LEU A 171 -1.98 -24.98 -45.23
CA LEU A 171 -1.86 -23.79 -46.08
C LEU A 171 -3.06 -23.59 -47.02
N LYS A 172 -3.76 -24.65 -47.46
CA LYS A 172 -5.02 -24.49 -48.21
C LYS A 172 -6.16 -23.92 -47.36
N ARG A 173 -6.18 -24.20 -46.05
CA ARG A 173 -7.19 -23.71 -45.11
C ARG A 173 -6.97 -22.24 -44.72
N VAL A 174 -5.78 -21.69 -45.01
CA VAL A 174 -5.30 -20.41 -44.50
C VAL A 174 -4.83 -19.54 -45.68
N GLU A 175 -5.77 -18.84 -46.31
CA GLU A 175 -5.48 -17.88 -47.39
C GLU A 175 -4.69 -16.68 -46.85
N VAL A 176 -3.36 -16.70 -47.04
CA VAL A 176 -2.43 -15.66 -46.57
C VAL A 176 -1.47 -15.24 -47.67
N ASP A 177 -1.40 -13.92 -47.87
CA ASP A 177 -0.48 -13.20 -48.75
C ASP A 177 1.02 -13.43 -48.38
N LYS A 178 1.93 -12.62 -48.93
CA LYS A 178 3.36 -12.70 -48.63
C LYS A 178 3.70 -12.10 -47.24
N ASP A 179 3.28 -12.76 -46.16
CA ASP A 179 3.74 -12.48 -44.79
C ASP A 179 4.92 -13.40 -44.42
N PRO A 180 6.17 -12.88 -44.31
CA PRO A 180 7.34 -13.72 -44.10
C PRO A 180 7.36 -14.43 -42.74
N GLU A 181 6.82 -13.79 -41.70
CA GLU A 181 6.79 -14.35 -40.34
C GLU A 181 5.88 -15.57 -40.24
N PHE A 182 4.74 -15.55 -40.94
CA PHE A 182 3.80 -16.67 -41.01
C PHE A 182 4.46 -17.90 -41.64
N TYR A 183 5.09 -17.77 -42.81
CA TYR A 183 5.76 -18.91 -43.47
C TYR A 183 6.96 -19.41 -42.68
N GLU A 184 7.70 -18.53 -42.02
CA GLU A 184 8.76 -18.92 -41.09
C GLU A 184 8.22 -19.70 -39.87
N LEU A 185 7.07 -19.29 -39.31
CA LEU A 185 6.43 -20.03 -38.22
C LEU A 185 5.91 -21.40 -38.67
N VAL A 186 5.37 -21.52 -39.89
CA VAL A 186 5.00 -22.83 -40.49
C VAL A 186 6.23 -23.72 -40.67
N LEU A 187 7.33 -23.18 -41.21
CA LEU A 187 8.61 -23.88 -41.30
C LEU A 187 9.10 -24.32 -39.90
N ALA A 188 9.04 -23.44 -38.91
CA ALA A 188 9.49 -23.73 -37.55
C ALA A 188 8.68 -24.85 -36.87
N VAL A 189 7.38 -25.00 -37.16
CA VAL A 189 6.57 -26.14 -36.69
C VAL A 189 7.05 -27.46 -37.32
N ALA A 190 7.32 -27.47 -38.64
CA ALA A 190 7.87 -28.65 -39.33
C ALA A 190 9.28 -29.02 -38.80
N CYS A 191 10.15 -28.02 -38.65
CA CYS A 191 11.49 -28.17 -38.08
C CYS A 191 11.45 -28.71 -36.65
N GLU A 192 10.53 -28.27 -35.80
CA GLU A 192 10.46 -28.70 -34.41
C GLU A 192 10.09 -30.19 -34.25
N ARG A 193 9.55 -30.84 -35.29
CA ARG A 193 9.39 -32.30 -35.39
C ARG A 193 10.48 -33.02 -36.18
N GLY A 194 11.33 -32.29 -36.91
CA GLY A 194 12.29 -32.87 -37.85
C GLY A 194 11.65 -33.42 -39.13
N ASP A 195 10.47 -32.92 -39.52
CA ASP A 195 9.77 -33.35 -40.74
C ASP A 195 10.50 -32.82 -41.99
N ALA A 196 11.39 -33.65 -42.55
CA ALA A 196 12.17 -33.31 -43.73
C ALA A 196 11.31 -33.02 -44.97
N HIS A 197 10.14 -33.66 -45.11
CA HIS A 197 9.27 -33.43 -46.25
C HIS A 197 8.53 -32.09 -46.11
N GLY A 198 7.94 -31.82 -44.95
CA GLY A 198 7.30 -30.54 -44.65
C GLY A 198 8.27 -29.36 -44.70
N MET A 199 9.50 -29.53 -44.18
CA MET A 199 10.56 -28.52 -44.33
C MET A 199 10.87 -28.21 -45.80
N TRP A 200 10.96 -29.23 -46.65
CA TRP A 200 11.17 -29.06 -48.09
C TRP A 200 9.99 -28.36 -48.79
N GLU A 201 8.74 -28.75 -48.49
CA GLU A 201 7.53 -28.12 -49.07
C GLU A 201 7.47 -26.62 -48.75
N VAL A 202 7.75 -26.21 -47.49
CA VAL A 202 7.77 -24.78 -47.14
C VAL A 202 8.93 -24.06 -47.83
N MET A 203 10.10 -24.69 -47.95
CA MET A 203 11.26 -24.09 -48.61
C MET A 203 11.09 -23.92 -50.12
N GLU A 204 10.35 -24.78 -50.80
CA GLU A 204 9.95 -24.58 -52.20
C GLU A 204 9.01 -23.38 -52.32
N LEU A 205 7.96 -23.32 -51.49
CA LEU A 205 7.01 -22.21 -51.46
C LEU A 205 7.65 -20.84 -51.12
N LEU A 206 8.64 -20.82 -50.23
CA LEU A 206 9.42 -19.61 -49.91
C LEU A 206 10.15 -19.10 -51.16
N LYS A 207 10.80 -20.00 -51.93
CA LYS A 207 11.47 -19.66 -53.21
C LYS A 207 10.48 -19.13 -54.24
N GLU A 208 9.36 -19.82 -54.47
CA GLU A 208 8.31 -19.39 -55.42
C GLU A 208 7.78 -17.99 -55.10
N ARG A 209 7.62 -17.67 -53.81
CA ARG A 209 7.15 -16.35 -53.36
C ARG A 209 8.24 -15.27 -53.38
N GLY A 210 9.49 -15.61 -53.69
CA GLY A 210 10.62 -14.67 -53.72
C GLY A 210 11.23 -14.36 -52.35
N MET A 211 11.02 -15.22 -51.36
CA MET A 211 11.59 -15.10 -50.02
C MET A 211 12.87 -15.94 -49.94
N GLY A 212 14.02 -15.27 -50.11
CA GLY A 212 15.33 -15.92 -50.10
C GLY A 212 15.78 -16.41 -48.71
N LEU A 213 16.79 -17.28 -48.70
CA LEU A 213 17.44 -17.74 -47.47
C LEU A 213 18.05 -16.55 -46.71
N ASN A 214 17.76 -16.48 -45.41
CA ASN A 214 18.34 -15.51 -44.48
C ASN A 214 18.77 -16.23 -43.19
N ALA A 215 19.51 -15.56 -42.30
CA ALA A 215 20.02 -16.17 -41.08
C ALA A 215 18.93 -16.78 -40.17
N ARG A 216 17.73 -16.18 -40.12
CA ARG A 216 16.61 -16.63 -39.29
C ARG A 216 15.95 -17.91 -39.83
N ILE A 217 15.76 -18.00 -41.15
CA ILE A 217 15.34 -19.24 -41.84
C ILE A 217 16.42 -20.31 -41.69
N ALA A 218 17.69 -19.94 -41.85
CA ALA A 218 18.80 -20.88 -41.70
C ALA A 218 18.89 -21.45 -40.27
N ALA A 219 18.80 -20.64 -39.22
CA ALA A 219 18.76 -21.11 -37.83
C ALA A 219 17.59 -22.10 -37.60
N THR A 220 16.42 -21.77 -38.15
CA THR A 220 15.23 -22.63 -38.09
C THR A 220 15.45 -23.98 -38.79
N LEU A 221 16.12 -24.00 -39.94
CA LEU A 221 16.51 -25.24 -40.64
C LEU A 221 17.62 -26.01 -39.92
N VAL A 222 18.61 -25.34 -39.33
CA VAL A 222 19.66 -25.97 -38.50
C VAL A 222 19.01 -26.73 -37.35
N ARG A 223 18.05 -26.12 -36.65
CA ARG A 223 17.24 -26.77 -35.61
C ARG A 223 16.54 -28.02 -36.14
N GLY A 224 15.89 -27.91 -37.30
CA GLY A 224 15.12 -28.99 -37.92
C GLY A 224 15.96 -30.20 -38.35
N HIS A 225 17.01 -29.96 -39.13
CA HIS A 225 17.94 -31.02 -39.53
C HIS A 225 18.68 -31.63 -38.33
N SER A 226 19.05 -30.82 -37.33
CA SER A 226 19.66 -31.33 -36.09
C SER A 226 18.70 -32.22 -35.29
N LYS A 227 17.39 -31.94 -35.29
CA LYS A 227 16.38 -32.84 -34.68
C LYS A 227 16.16 -34.12 -35.48
N ALA A 228 16.27 -34.07 -36.81
CA ALA A 228 16.23 -35.25 -37.67
C ALA A 228 17.53 -36.10 -37.60
N GLY A 229 18.58 -35.61 -36.92
CA GLY A 229 19.90 -36.23 -36.86
C GLY A 229 20.78 -36.00 -38.10
N ASP A 230 20.29 -35.24 -39.07
CA ASP A 230 20.95 -35.00 -40.35
C ASP A 230 21.96 -33.84 -40.26
N MET A 231 23.10 -34.13 -39.62
CA MET A 231 24.19 -33.16 -39.48
C MET A 231 24.93 -32.90 -40.79
N GLU A 232 24.71 -33.71 -41.84
CA GLU A 232 25.26 -33.45 -43.18
C GLU A 232 24.45 -32.37 -43.89
N ALA A 233 23.12 -32.43 -43.84
CA ALA A 233 22.26 -31.35 -44.32
C ALA A 233 22.57 -30.02 -43.60
N VAL A 234 22.77 -30.03 -42.27
CA VAL A 234 23.23 -28.85 -41.51
C VAL A 234 24.53 -28.28 -42.10
N ARG A 235 25.50 -29.11 -42.47
CA ARG A 235 26.73 -28.66 -43.11
C ARG A 235 26.48 -28.05 -44.49
N THR A 236 25.73 -28.74 -45.36
CA THR A 236 25.42 -28.22 -46.71
C THR A 236 24.65 -26.90 -46.67
N LEU A 237 23.80 -26.71 -45.65
CA LEU A 237 23.11 -25.46 -45.39
C LEU A 237 24.10 -24.32 -45.06
N LEU A 238 25.06 -24.54 -44.16
CA LEU A 238 26.11 -23.55 -43.85
C LEU A 238 26.98 -23.22 -45.06
N ASP A 239 27.35 -24.24 -45.85
CA ASP A 239 28.08 -24.05 -47.11
C ASP A 239 27.25 -23.17 -48.07
N SER A 240 25.95 -23.42 -48.19
CA SER A 240 25.03 -22.61 -49.02
C SER A 240 24.83 -21.17 -48.52
N MET A 241 24.83 -20.94 -47.20
CA MET A 241 24.82 -19.59 -46.61
C MET A 241 26.08 -18.82 -47.01
N SER A 242 27.25 -19.47 -46.93
CA SER A 242 28.53 -18.85 -47.29
C SER A 242 28.59 -18.46 -48.77
N ALA A 243 28.11 -19.33 -49.66
CA ALA A 243 28.02 -19.05 -51.09
C ALA A 243 27.01 -17.94 -51.43
N GLY A 244 25.97 -17.78 -50.59
CA GLY A 244 24.97 -16.72 -50.68
C GLY A 244 25.35 -15.39 -50.01
N ASN A 245 26.56 -15.27 -49.44
CA ASN A 245 26.98 -14.13 -48.59
C ASN A 245 26.03 -13.85 -47.40
N VAL A 246 25.42 -14.90 -46.82
CA VAL A 246 24.59 -14.79 -45.61
C VAL A 246 25.44 -15.11 -44.38
N GLU A 247 25.77 -14.09 -43.57
CA GLU A 247 26.55 -14.29 -42.36
C GLU A 247 25.76 -15.07 -41.29
N SER A 248 26.44 -15.98 -40.57
CA SER A 248 25.88 -16.68 -39.41
C SER A 248 25.85 -15.76 -38.19
N ASP A 249 24.65 -15.57 -37.62
CA ASP A 249 24.42 -14.77 -36.43
C ASP A 249 24.37 -15.62 -35.14
N GLY A 250 24.11 -14.96 -34.01
CA GLY A 250 23.96 -15.62 -32.70
C GLY A 250 22.82 -16.64 -32.63
N GLY A 251 21.80 -16.54 -33.50
CA GLY A 251 20.74 -17.54 -33.62
C GLY A 251 21.26 -18.82 -34.29
N VAL A 252 21.94 -18.67 -35.43
CA VAL A 252 22.57 -19.82 -36.14
C VAL A 252 23.59 -20.52 -35.24
N TYR A 253 24.47 -19.78 -34.55
CA TYR A 253 25.42 -20.40 -33.61
C TYR A 253 24.73 -21.07 -32.41
N GLY A 254 23.66 -20.49 -31.88
CA GLY A 254 22.88 -21.09 -30.78
C GLY A 254 22.27 -22.43 -31.18
N GLU A 255 21.60 -22.49 -32.33
CA GLU A 255 21.01 -23.73 -32.85
C GLU A 255 22.06 -24.79 -33.21
N LEU A 256 23.24 -24.40 -33.70
CA LEU A 256 24.36 -25.34 -33.91
C LEU A 256 24.86 -25.96 -32.61
N ILE A 257 25.02 -25.17 -31.55
CA ILE A 257 25.45 -25.66 -30.23
C ILE A 257 24.41 -26.64 -29.68
N ILE A 258 23.13 -26.28 -29.71
CA ILE A 258 22.01 -27.13 -29.26
C ILE A 258 21.96 -28.42 -30.09
N GLY A 259 22.09 -28.31 -31.42
CA GLY A 259 22.06 -29.45 -32.35
C GLY A 259 23.22 -30.42 -32.12
N TRP A 260 24.44 -29.91 -31.92
CA TRP A 260 25.60 -30.75 -31.58
C TRP A 260 25.49 -31.39 -30.19
N LEU A 261 24.89 -30.72 -29.20
CA LEU A 261 24.63 -31.34 -27.89
C LEU A 261 23.59 -32.47 -27.97
N LYS A 262 22.52 -32.28 -28.74
CA LYS A 262 21.50 -33.32 -28.98
C LYS A 262 22.11 -34.55 -29.66
N ASN A 263 23.00 -34.34 -30.64
CA ASN A 263 23.69 -35.36 -31.44
C ASN A 263 25.07 -35.78 -30.90
N ASP A 264 25.36 -35.56 -29.61
CA ASP A 264 26.58 -36.01 -28.90
C ASP A 264 27.93 -35.53 -29.49
N GLN A 265 27.94 -34.46 -30.31
CA GLN A 265 29.15 -33.85 -30.88
C GLN A 265 29.76 -32.80 -29.93
N LEU A 266 30.05 -33.23 -28.70
CA LEU A 266 30.38 -32.36 -27.56
C LEU A 266 31.59 -31.45 -27.78
N GLU A 267 32.65 -31.95 -28.41
CA GLU A 267 33.88 -31.17 -28.67
C GLU A 267 33.61 -29.95 -29.56
N LYS A 268 32.77 -30.11 -30.59
CA LYS A 268 32.37 -29.03 -31.50
C LYS A 268 31.51 -28.00 -30.77
N ALA A 269 30.55 -28.47 -29.97
CA ALA A 269 29.72 -27.61 -29.13
C ALA A 269 30.58 -26.80 -28.15
N GLN A 270 31.48 -27.45 -27.42
CA GLN A 270 32.35 -26.78 -26.44
C GLN A 270 33.28 -25.75 -27.11
N LYS A 271 33.87 -26.09 -28.26
CA LYS A 271 34.69 -25.16 -29.04
C LYS A 271 33.89 -23.93 -29.47
N LEU A 272 32.71 -24.12 -30.06
CA LEU A 272 31.89 -23.01 -30.53
C LEU A 272 31.32 -22.16 -29.37
N ILE A 273 31.01 -22.78 -28.23
CA ILE A 273 30.70 -22.06 -26.97
C ILE A 273 31.86 -21.14 -26.57
N THR A 274 33.12 -21.58 -26.68
CA THR A 274 34.27 -20.72 -26.36
C THR A 274 34.55 -19.63 -27.40
N GLU A 275 34.30 -19.88 -28.68
CA GLU A 275 34.60 -18.94 -29.77
C GLU A 275 33.49 -17.91 -30.03
N LYS A 276 32.22 -18.28 -29.83
CA LYS A 276 31.03 -17.49 -30.20
C LYS A 276 29.98 -17.39 -29.08
N GLY A 277 30.25 -17.92 -27.89
CA GLY A 277 29.31 -17.95 -26.76
C GLY A 277 28.70 -16.60 -26.38
N SER A 278 29.46 -15.51 -26.52
CA SER A 278 28.99 -14.14 -26.24
C SER A 278 27.95 -13.59 -27.23
N LEU A 279 27.70 -14.29 -28.35
CA LEU A 279 26.68 -13.93 -29.34
C LEU A 279 25.34 -14.62 -29.10
N LEU A 280 25.27 -15.60 -28.19
CA LEU A 280 24.04 -16.35 -27.92
C LEU A 280 23.04 -15.49 -27.14
N SER A 281 21.75 -15.65 -27.45
CA SER A 281 20.68 -15.09 -26.61
C SER A 281 20.41 -15.97 -25.38
N GLU A 282 19.83 -15.36 -24.33
CA GLU A 282 19.45 -16.04 -23.07
C GLU A 282 18.74 -17.39 -23.32
N ASN A 283 17.78 -17.41 -24.24
CA ASN A 283 16.99 -18.60 -24.55
C ASN A 283 17.84 -19.75 -25.12
N HIS A 284 18.81 -19.45 -26.00
CA HIS A 284 19.73 -20.47 -26.53
C HIS A 284 20.67 -21.00 -25.45
N VAL A 285 21.15 -20.14 -24.54
CA VAL A 285 21.99 -20.58 -23.40
C VAL A 285 21.18 -21.51 -22.47
N ILE A 286 19.92 -21.17 -22.18
CA ILE A 286 19.04 -22.00 -21.33
C ILE A 286 18.66 -23.33 -22.01
N GLU A 287 18.38 -23.35 -23.33
CA GLU A 287 18.12 -24.61 -24.04
C GLU A 287 19.38 -25.48 -24.13
N ALA A 288 20.54 -24.91 -24.45
CA ALA A 288 21.82 -25.62 -24.44
C ALA A 288 22.18 -26.16 -23.04
N LEU A 289 21.90 -25.39 -21.98
CA LEU A 289 22.05 -25.85 -20.60
C LEU A 289 21.15 -27.05 -20.31
N LYS A 290 19.88 -27.02 -20.76
CA LYS A 290 18.98 -28.17 -20.59
C LYS A 290 19.57 -29.44 -21.23
N GLU A 291 19.99 -29.36 -22.49
CA GLU A 291 20.52 -30.53 -23.21
C GLU A 291 21.81 -31.05 -22.56
N ALA A 292 22.75 -30.16 -22.20
CA ALA A 292 23.97 -30.53 -21.49
C ALA A 292 23.68 -31.18 -20.12
N LEU A 293 22.67 -30.70 -19.39
CA LEU A 293 22.23 -31.24 -18.09
C LEU A 293 21.51 -32.59 -18.20
N VAL A 294 20.73 -32.81 -19.26
CA VAL A 294 20.08 -34.10 -19.56
C VAL A 294 21.12 -35.16 -19.97
N LYS A 295 22.15 -34.75 -20.72
CA LYS A 295 23.29 -35.59 -21.14
C LYS A 295 24.38 -35.76 -20.07
N GLY A 296 24.28 -35.08 -18.91
CA GLY A 296 25.23 -35.17 -17.80
C GLY A 296 26.60 -34.50 -18.01
N GLN A 297 26.71 -33.56 -18.96
CA GLN A 297 27.98 -33.02 -19.44
C GLN A 297 28.46 -31.81 -18.62
N THR A 298 28.95 -32.07 -17.40
CA THR A 298 29.37 -31.05 -16.43
C THR A 298 30.33 -30.00 -16.99
N GLY A 299 31.31 -30.41 -17.82
CA GLY A 299 32.26 -29.49 -18.46
C GLY A 299 31.60 -28.48 -19.39
N VAL A 300 30.56 -28.89 -20.14
CA VAL A 300 29.80 -27.98 -21.01
C VAL A 300 28.85 -27.11 -20.17
N VAL A 301 28.18 -27.68 -19.17
CA VAL A 301 27.33 -26.93 -18.23
C VAL A 301 28.10 -25.78 -17.60
N LYS A 302 29.34 -26.02 -17.15
CA LYS A 302 30.24 -25.00 -16.60
C LYS A 302 30.61 -23.89 -17.59
N SER A 303 30.85 -24.24 -18.85
CA SER A 303 31.12 -23.25 -19.90
C SER A 303 29.88 -22.40 -20.22
N LEU A 304 28.69 -23.00 -20.26
CA LEU A 304 27.43 -22.31 -20.51
C LEU A 304 26.98 -21.47 -19.31
N ALA A 305 27.19 -21.92 -18.07
CA ALA A 305 26.85 -21.16 -16.87
C ALA A 305 27.61 -19.83 -16.77
N LYS A 306 28.85 -19.78 -17.29
CA LYS A 306 29.64 -18.54 -17.41
C LYS A 306 29.11 -17.53 -18.44
N LEU A 307 28.22 -17.96 -19.34
CA LEU A 307 27.55 -17.09 -20.32
C LEU A 307 26.23 -16.51 -19.80
N LEU A 308 25.80 -16.89 -18.60
CA LEU A 308 24.62 -16.29 -17.97
C LEU A 308 24.89 -14.81 -17.62
N PRO A 309 23.95 -13.89 -17.86
CA PRO A 309 24.13 -12.47 -17.52
C PRO A 309 24.44 -12.25 -16.03
N GLU A 310 25.24 -11.24 -15.70
CA GLU A 310 25.58 -10.92 -14.29
C GLU A 310 24.33 -10.74 -13.40
N ALA A 311 23.22 -10.24 -13.96
CA ALA A 311 21.94 -10.10 -13.26
C ALA A 311 21.31 -11.44 -12.82
N VAL A 312 21.57 -12.54 -13.54
CA VAL A 312 21.15 -13.92 -13.20
C VAL A 312 22.07 -14.53 -12.15
N VAL A 313 23.30 -14.03 -12.06
CA VAL A 313 24.41 -14.60 -11.29
C VAL A 313 24.56 -13.93 -9.92
N GLN A 314 24.35 -12.62 -9.81
CA GLN A 314 24.59 -11.84 -8.58
C GLN A 314 23.36 -11.66 -7.66
N ASP A 315 22.19 -12.16 -8.03
CA ASP A 315 20.97 -11.95 -7.24
C ASP A 315 20.90 -12.84 -5.98
N SER A 316 20.28 -12.35 -4.91
CA SER A 316 20.02 -13.15 -3.69
C SER A 316 18.80 -14.07 -3.82
N SER A 317 18.20 -14.13 -5.03
CA SER A 317 17.16 -15.07 -5.42
C SER A 317 17.57 -15.86 -6.68
N ILE A 318 16.86 -16.96 -6.97
CA ILE A 318 17.11 -17.75 -8.18
C ILE A 318 16.27 -17.16 -9.33
N ASP A 319 16.94 -16.72 -10.39
CA ASP A 319 16.30 -16.13 -11.57
C ASP A 319 15.15 -17.01 -12.12
N PRO A 320 14.02 -16.42 -12.54
CA PRO A 320 12.88 -17.18 -13.04
C PRO A 320 13.17 -18.14 -14.20
N LEU A 321 14.12 -17.85 -15.10
CA LEU A 321 14.53 -18.77 -16.18
C LEU A 321 15.18 -20.03 -15.62
N ILE A 322 16.19 -19.86 -14.75
CA ILE A 322 16.89 -20.96 -14.08
C ILE A 322 15.91 -21.77 -13.24
N ARG A 323 15.03 -21.10 -12.49
CA ARG A 323 13.97 -21.76 -11.73
C ARG A 323 13.08 -22.62 -12.63
N ASN A 324 12.59 -22.07 -13.74
CA ASN A 324 11.69 -22.79 -14.64
C ASN A 324 12.40 -23.98 -15.32
N LEU A 325 13.70 -23.88 -15.63
CA LEU A 325 14.52 -25.00 -16.09
C LEU A 325 14.59 -26.12 -15.03
N CYS A 326 14.82 -25.79 -13.76
CA CYS A 326 14.80 -26.76 -12.67
C CYS A 326 13.42 -27.43 -12.51
N SER A 327 12.31 -26.68 -12.60
CA SER A 327 10.94 -27.22 -12.55
C SER A 327 10.63 -28.19 -13.70
N VAL A 328 11.28 -28.02 -14.87
CA VAL A 328 11.22 -28.99 -15.98
C VAL A 328 12.04 -30.24 -15.65
N LEU A 329 13.30 -30.08 -15.21
CA LEU A 329 14.19 -31.20 -14.87
C LEU A 329 13.63 -32.08 -13.74
N TYR A 330 12.95 -31.51 -12.74
CA TYR A 330 12.26 -32.29 -11.70
C TYR A 330 11.16 -33.19 -12.24
N ARG A 331 10.40 -32.75 -13.26
CA ARG A 331 9.38 -33.59 -13.91
C ARG A 331 10.00 -34.70 -14.76
N GLU A 332 11.14 -34.42 -15.37
CA GLU A 332 11.95 -35.40 -16.10
C GLU A 332 12.71 -36.37 -15.17
N GLY A 333 12.55 -36.24 -13.84
CA GLY A 333 13.22 -37.08 -12.84
C GLY A 333 14.72 -36.83 -12.69
N ARG A 334 15.23 -35.71 -13.23
CA ARG A 334 16.67 -35.38 -13.32
C ARG A 334 17.13 -34.53 -12.11
N TYR A 335 16.93 -35.06 -10.91
CA TYR A 335 17.24 -34.36 -9.64
C TYR A 335 18.74 -34.01 -9.48
N GLU A 336 19.64 -34.93 -9.88
CA GLU A 336 21.10 -34.70 -9.87
C GLU A 336 21.53 -33.56 -10.81
N SER A 337 20.88 -33.44 -11.97
CA SER A 337 21.15 -32.35 -12.92
C SER A 337 20.79 -30.99 -12.32
N VAL A 338 19.72 -30.90 -11.52
CA VAL A 338 19.39 -29.66 -10.79
C VAL A 338 20.43 -29.33 -9.73
N ARG A 339 20.89 -30.32 -8.95
CA ARG A 339 21.98 -30.14 -7.97
C ARG A 339 23.29 -29.71 -8.64
N THR A 340 23.59 -30.26 -9.82
CA THR A 340 24.75 -29.87 -10.65
C THR A 340 24.64 -28.41 -11.11
N LEU A 341 23.50 -27.99 -11.67
CA LEU A 341 23.28 -26.62 -12.11
C LEU A 341 23.40 -25.63 -10.94
N LEU A 342 22.77 -25.92 -9.80
CA LEU A 342 22.88 -25.11 -8.59
C LEU A 342 24.32 -25.06 -8.04
N GLY A 343 25.15 -26.06 -8.32
CA GLY A 343 26.56 -26.10 -7.94
C GLY A 343 27.45 -25.12 -8.73
N GLU A 344 27.17 -24.93 -10.02
CA GLU A 344 27.94 -24.01 -10.89
C GLU A 344 27.52 -22.54 -10.77
N LEU A 345 26.34 -22.24 -10.19
CA LEU A 345 25.95 -20.88 -9.80
C LEU A 345 26.76 -20.41 -8.57
N PRO A 346 27.03 -19.11 -8.39
CA PRO A 346 27.69 -18.62 -7.18
C PRO A 346 26.83 -18.83 -5.94
N VAL A 347 27.45 -18.79 -4.76
CA VAL A 347 26.76 -18.82 -3.46
C VAL A 347 26.09 -17.45 -3.24
N PRO A 348 24.81 -17.39 -2.81
CA PRO A 348 24.11 -16.12 -2.62
C PRO A 348 24.71 -15.30 -1.46
N GLU A 349 24.93 -14.01 -1.69
CA GLU A 349 25.36 -13.05 -0.66
C GLU A 349 24.15 -12.25 -0.14
N PHE A 350 23.74 -12.50 1.11
CA PHE A 350 22.62 -11.79 1.73
C PHE A 350 23.08 -10.51 2.44
N LYS A 351 22.40 -9.39 2.18
CA LYS A 351 22.60 -8.14 2.93
C LYS A 351 22.00 -8.25 4.33
N LEU A 352 22.44 -7.39 5.26
CA LEU A 352 22.08 -7.43 6.70
C LEU A 352 20.57 -7.42 7.04
N ASN A 353 19.70 -7.13 6.08
CA ASN A 353 18.24 -7.06 6.21
C ASN A 353 17.47 -8.01 5.26
N GLU A 354 18.16 -8.82 4.46
CA GLU A 354 17.56 -9.78 3.52
C GLU A 354 17.37 -11.15 4.21
N ASN A 355 16.33 -11.91 3.83
CA ASN A 355 16.05 -13.17 4.50
C ASN A 355 16.81 -14.33 3.85
N TYR A 356 17.86 -14.82 4.50
CA TYR A 356 18.66 -15.96 4.03
C TYR A 356 17.83 -17.25 3.88
N ASP A 357 16.77 -17.43 4.68
CA ASP A 357 15.84 -18.57 4.58
C ASP A 357 15.05 -18.58 3.25
N SER A 358 15.06 -17.47 2.47
CA SER A 358 14.23 -17.33 1.26
C SER A 358 14.84 -17.95 -0.02
N TYR A 359 16.13 -18.27 -0.02
CA TYR A 359 16.79 -18.84 -1.20
C TYR A 359 16.33 -20.28 -1.45
N ALA A 360 16.16 -20.63 -2.73
CA ALA A 360 15.65 -21.92 -3.21
C ALA A 360 14.23 -22.35 -2.72
N VAL A 361 13.50 -21.53 -1.95
CA VAL A 361 12.11 -21.83 -1.52
C VAL A 361 11.21 -22.28 -2.68
N PRO A 362 11.19 -21.63 -3.86
CA PRO A 362 10.35 -22.07 -4.98
C PRO A 362 10.76 -23.44 -5.55
N LEU A 363 12.06 -23.78 -5.51
CA LEU A 363 12.56 -25.07 -5.99
C LEU A 363 12.23 -26.20 -5.01
N ILE A 364 12.35 -25.95 -3.71
CA ILE A 364 11.91 -26.89 -2.67
C ILE A 364 10.40 -27.11 -2.80
N PHE A 365 9.62 -26.05 -3.00
CA PHE A 365 8.19 -26.16 -3.23
C PHE A 365 7.83 -26.94 -4.49
N ASP A 366 8.42 -26.62 -5.65
CA ASP A 366 8.14 -27.32 -6.90
C ASP A 366 8.54 -28.81 -6.80
N LEU A 367 9.65 -29.14 -6.11
CA LEU A 367 10.06 -30.53 -5.85
C LEU A 367 9.04 -31.28 -4.98
N VAL A 368 8.64 -30.72 -3.84
CA VAL A 368 7.65 -31.33 -2.94
C VAL A 368 6.28 -31.43 -3.62
N LYS A 369 5.88 -30.43 -4.42
CA LYS A 369 4.65 -30.45 -5.23
C LYS A 369 4.68 -31.50 -6.35
N SER A 370 5.86 -31.82 -6.89
CA SER A 370 6.03 -32.86 -7.91
C SER A 370 5.89 -34.30 -7.37
N ASN A 371 5.64 -34.46 -6.07
CA ASN A 371 5.59 -35.76 -5.37
C ASN A 371 6.88 -36.57 -5.54
N ALA A 372 8.02 -35.88 -5.47
CA ALA A 372 9.35 -36.50 -5.55
C ALA A 372 9.61 -37.44 -4.34
N PRO A 373 10.46 -38.47 -4.49
CA PRO A 373 10.87 -39.32 -3.38
C PRO A 373 11.48 -38.54 -2.21
N LEU A 374 11.29 -39.03 -0.99
CA LEU A 374 11.82 -38.41 0.23
C LEU A 374 13.35 -38.29 0.17
N GLU A 375 14.01 -39.29 -0.41
CA GLU A 375 15.45 -39.38 -0.60
C GLU A 375 15.99 -38.20 -1.41
N GLU A 376 15.34 -37.83 -2.51
CA GLU A 376 15.77 -36.73 -3.38
C GLU A 376 15.49 -35.35 -2.76
N ILE A 377 14.40 -35.22 -2.00
CA ILE A 377 14.12 -34.03 -1.20
C ILE A 377 15.21 -33.85 -0.14
N VAL A 378 15.60 -34.92 0.56
CA VAL A 378 16.69 -34.90 1.53
C VAL A 378 18.03 -34.57 0.86
N LEU A 379 18.36 -35.17 -0.29
CA LEU A 379 19.61 -34.88 -1.02
C LEU A 379 19.70 -33.41 -1.45
N LEU A 380 18.59 -32.79 -1.88
CA LEU A 380 18.56 -31.35 -2.18
C LEU A 380 18.72 -30.48 -0.93
N VAL A 381 17.98 -30.80 0.15
CA VAL A 381 18.05 -30.06 1.42
C VAL A 381 19.46 -30.12 2.00
N ASP A 382 20.05 -31.31 2.07
CA ASP A 382 21.43 -31.53 2.50
C ASP A 382 22.42 -30.75 1.63
N PHE A 383 22.24 -30.75 0.31
CA PHE A 383 23.09 -30.00 -0.61
C PHE A 383 23.02 -28.48 -0.33
N LEU A 384 21.82 -27.92 -0.15
CA LEU A 384 21.63 -26.49 0.15
C LEU A 384 22.23 -26.07 1.50
N VAL A 385 22.15 -26.94 2.51
CA VAL A 385 22.78 -26.73 3.83
C VAL A 385 24.30 -26.84 3.73
N LYS A 386 24.84 -27.92 3.13
CA LYS A 386 26.28 -28.16 2.98
C LYS A 386 26.98 -27.07 2.16
N THR A 387 26.31 -26.53 1.13
CA THR A 387 26.83 -25.43 0.30
C THR A 387 26.59 -24.03 0.89
N LYS A 388 25.99 -23.93 2.09
CA LYS A 388 25.61 -22.67 2.75
C LYS A 388 24.69 -21.76 1.92
N ARG A 389 23.90 -22.36 1.04
CA ARG A 389 22.91 -21.65 0.20
C ARG A 389 21.60 -21.38 0.95
N ASN A 390 21.19 -22.30 1.82
CA ASN A 390 20.07 -22.13 2.75
C ASN A 390 20.27 -23.07 3.95
N GLU A 391 20.60 -22.52 5.11
CA GLU A 391 20.86 -23.30 6.35
C GLU A 391 19.59 -23.94 6.93
N ARG A 392 18.40 -23.42 6.60
CA ARG A 392 17.09 -23.90 7.08
C ARG A 392 16.25 -24.55 5.98
N ALA A 393 16.90 -25.11 4.95
CA ALA A 393 16.20 -25.76 3.84
C ALA A 393 15.22 -26.86 4.30
N LEU A 394 15.49 -27.56 5.42
CA LEU A 394 14.57 -28.54 5.99
C LEU A 394 13.31 -27.89 6.59
N HIS A 395 13.46 -26.79 7.33
CA HIS A 395 12.33 -26.01 7.87
C HIS A 395 11.46 -25.46 6.73
N VAL A 396 12.09 -24.98 5.66
CA VAL A 396 11.41 -24.53 4.43
C VAL A 396 10.64 -25.68 3.77
N ALA A 397 11.23 -26.87 3.64
CA ALA A 397 10.54 -28.03 3.09
C ALA A 397 9.30 -28.43 3.92
N CYS A 398 9.45 -28.43 5.25
CA CYS A 398 8.35 -28.60 6.20
C CYS A 398 7.26 -27.53 6.01
N GLU A 399 7.61 -26.25 5.92
CA GLU A 399 6.66 -25.15 5.72
C GLU A 399 5.91 -25.26 4.38
N CYS A 400 6.62 -25.58 3.30
CA CYS A 400 6.06 -25.76 1.96
C CYS A 400 5.04 -26.91 1.93
N ALA A 401 5.38 -28.07 2.52
CA ALA A 401 4.48 -29.22 2.63
C ALA A 401 3.27 -28.92 3.53
N ALA A 402 3.49 -28.26 4.67
CA ALA A 402 2.46 -27.87 5.62
C ALA A 402 1.40 -26.94 5.02
N LYS A 403 1.81 -25.85 4.33
CA LYS A 403 0.88 -24.87 3.77
C LYS A 403 0.00 -25.45 2.66
N HIS A 404 0.53 -26.39 1.88
CA HIS A 404 -0.17 -26.97 0.73
C HIS A 404 -0.80 -28.35 1.02
N SER A 405 -0.72 -28.83 2.27
CA SER A 405 -1.33 -30.08 2.72
C SER A 405 -0.84 -31.33 1.97
N ILE A 406 0.46 -31.35 1.67
CA ILE A 406 1.12 -32.42 0.90
C ILE A 406 1.46 -33.59 1.83
N ASP A 407 1.24 -34.82 1.36
CA ASP A 407 1.27 -36.04 2.16
C ASP A 407 2.59 -36.31 2.90
N ILE A 408 3.72 -35.89 2.34
CA ILE A 408 5.07 -36.13 2.87
C ILE A 408 5.44 -35.33 4.14
N TYR A 409 4.52 -34.49 4.64
CA TYR A 409 4.77 -33.62 5.79
C TYR A 409 5.12 -34.39 7.09
N PRO A 410 4.46 -35.50 7.48
CA PRO A 410 4.82 -36.28 8.67
C PRO A 410 6.23 -36.88 8.59
N GLU A 411 6.68 -37.29 7.41
CA GLU A 411 8.02 -37.82 7.15
C GLU A 411 9.08 -36.72 7.29
N LEU A 412 8.82 -35.53 6.76
CA LEU A 412 9.70 -34.37 6.94
C LEU A 412 9.77 -33.92 8.41
N LEU A 413 8.65 -33.93 9.14
CA LEU A 413 8.65 -33.69 10.59
C LEU A 413 9.43 -34.74 11.37
N ARG A 414 9.40 -36.02 10.94
CA ARG A 414 10.22 -37.08 11.55
C ARG A 414 11.72 -36.80 11.39
N LEU A 415 12.15 -36.30 10.23
CA LEU A 415 13.54 -35.90 9.98
C LEU A 415 13.91 -34.67 10.81
N LEU A 416 13.04 -33.65 10.87
CA LEU A 416 13.27 -32.46 11.67
C LEU A 416 13.41 -32.79 13.17
N LYS A 417 12.62 -33.74 13.69
CA LYS A 417 12.72 -34.23 15.08
C LYS A 417 14.05 -34.96 15.39
N GLN A 418 14.80 -35.40 14.38
CA GLN A 418 16.15 -35.95 14.59
C GLN A 418 17.20 -34.85 14.76
N GLN A 419 16.90 -33.61 14.34
CA GLN A 419 17.80 -32.45 14.44
C GLN A 419 17.44 -31.51 15.59
N GLU A 420 16.15 -31.30 15.88
CA GLU A 420 15.67 -30.36 16.91
C GLU A 420 14.40 -30.83 17.64
N ASP A 421 14.11 -30.24 18.80
CA ASP A 421 12.88 -30.49 19.54
C ASP A 421 11.67 -29.72 18.96
N LEU A 422 10.71 -30.47 18.42
CA LEU A 422 9.50 -29.92 17.81
C LEU A 422 8.58 -29.23 18.83
N ARG A 423 8.23 -27.97 18.52
CA ARG A 423 7.24 -27.15 19.25
C ARG A 423 5.80 -27.43 18.76
N PRO A 424 4.75 -27.04 19.52
CA PRO A 424 3.36 -27.36 19.17
C PRO A 424 2.90 -26.84 17.80
N HIS A 425 3.40 -25.69 17.35
CA HIS A 425 2.97 -25.05 16.10
C HIS A 425 3.22 -25.89 14.83
N TYR A 426 4.22 -26.78 14.84
CA TYR A 426 4.46 -27.71 13.73
C TYR A 426 3.30 -28.70 13.53
N PHE A 427 2.50 -28.96 14.57
CA PHE A 427 1.39 -29.90 14.51
C PHE A 427 0.05 -29.24 14.17
N TRP A 428 -0.07 -27.91 14.20
CA TRP A 428 -1.32 -27.23 13.84
C TRP A 428 -1.78 -27.52 12.41
N PRO A 429 -0.91 -27.50 11.36
CA PRO A 429 -1.31 -27.89 10.01
C PRO A 429 -1.77 -29.35 9.96
N LEU A 430 -1.04 -30.25 10.64
CA LEU A 430 -1.34 -31.68 10.69
C LEU A 430 -2.70 -31.97 11.37
N ILE A 431 -3.01 -31.28 12.48
CA ILE A 431 -4.32 -31.38 13.15
C ILE A 431 -5.46 -30.95 12.21
N VAL A 432 -5.26 -29.89 11.42
CA VAL A 432 -6.25 -29.40 10.46
C VAL A 432 -6.42 -30.38 9.30
N GLN A 433 -5.32 -30.90 8.73
CA GLN A 433 -5.30 -31.85 7.61
C GLN A 433 -5.87 -33.22 8.00
N ASN A 434 -5.50 -33.75 9.15
CA ASN A 434 -6.04 -35.04 9.61
C ASN A 434 -7.53 -34.95 9.93
N PHE A 435 -8.02 -33.78 10.36
CA PHE A 435 -9.45 -33.54 10.53
C PHE A 435 -10.22 -33.54 9.20
N THR A 436 -9.68 -32.93 8.13
CA THR A 436 -10.37 -32.94 6.82
C THR A 436 -10.36 -34.32 6.18
N ARG A 437 -9.38 -35.18 6.51
CA ARG A 437 -9.28 -36.56 6.01
C ARG A 437 -10.11 -37.57 6.81
N SER A 438 -10.05 -37.51 8.14
CA SER A 438 -10.56 -38.58 9.03
C SER A 438 -11.35 -38.04 10.23
N GLY A 439 -11.77 -36.78 10.20
CA GLY A 439 -12.57 -36.15 11.25
C GLY A 439 -11.89 -36.18 12.62
N GLU A 440 -12.66 -36.46 13.67
CA GLU A 440 -12.19 -36.44 15.05
C GLU A 440 -11.11 -37.50 15.34
N ALA A 441 -11.16 -38.65 14.67
CA ALA A 441 -10.14 -39.69 14.80
C ALA A 441 -8.77 -39.17 14.34
N GLY A 442 -8.72 -38.45 13.22
CA GLY A 442 -7.48 -37.86 12.71
C GLY A 442 -6.85 -36.80 13.63
N VAL A 443 -7.68 -35.99 14.31
CA VAL A 443 -7.21 -35.08 15.37
C VAL A 443 -6.60 -35.88 16.51
N MET A 444 -7.28 -36.94 16.94
CA MET A 444 -6.82 -37.80 18.03
C MET A 444 -5.55 -38.59 17.71
N ASP A 445 -5.27 -38.87 16.43
CA ASP A 445 -4.04 -39.50 15.98
C ASP A 445 -2.88 -38.48 15.86
N ALA A 446 -3.16 -37.23 15.48
CA ALA A 446 -2.17 -36.15 15.56
C ALA A 446 -1.71 -35.92 17.03
N LEU A 447 -2.63 -35.99 17.99
CA LEU A 447 -2.29 -35.89 19.43
C LEU A 447 -1.43 -37.07 19.91
N LYS A 448 -1.71 -38.31 19.46
CA LYS A 448 -0.82 -39.47 19.73
C LYS A 448 0.58 -39.26 19.14
N LEU A 449 0.69 -38.63 17.96
CA LEU A 449 1.98 -38.32 17.35
C LEU A 449 2.76 -37.25 18.16
N MET A 450 2.09 -36.21 18.65
CA MET A 450 2.69 -35.23 19.57
C MET A 450 3.21 -35.90 20.86
N GLN A 451 2.41 -36.80 21.45
CA GLN A 451 2.81 -37.61 22.61
C GLN A 451 4.04 -38.47 22.29
N ARG A 452 4.08 -39.14 21.13
CA ARG A 452 5.22 -39.95 20.66
C ARG A 452 6.50 -39.11 20.48
N TYR A 453 6.38 -37.88 20.01
CA TYR A 453 7.51 -36.95 19.85
C TYR A 453 7.83 -36.14 21.13
N LYS A 454 7.11 -36.39 22.23
CA LYS A 454 7.24 -35.71 23.54
C LYS A 454 7.02 -34.19 23.49
N THR A 455 6.22 -33.70 22.55
CA THR A 455 5.84 -32.28 22.46
C THR A 455 4.71 -32.01 23.45
N GLU A 456 4.93 -31.14 24.45
CA GLU A 456 3.88 -30.73 25.38
C GLU A 456 2.80 -29.90 24.66
N LEU A 457 1.53 -30.19 24.93
CA LEU A 457 0.40 -29.44 24.39
C LEU A 457 0.20 -28.14 25.17
N ASP A 458 0.14 -27.02 24.46
CA ASP A 458 -0.15 -25.70 25.03
C ASP A 458 -1.64 -25.33 24.97
N VAL A 459 -1.99 -24.28 25.73
CA VAL A 459 -3.35 -23.73 25.84
C VAL A 459 -3.90 -23.29 24.48
N GLU A 460 -3.06 -22.75 23.59
CA GLU A 460 -3.45 -22.27 22.27
C GLU A 460 -3.83 -23.43 21.34
N THR A 461 -2.99 -24.47 21.24
CA THR A 461 -3.25 -25.69 20.45
C THR A 461 -4.58 -26.32 20.85
N ILE A 462 -4.81 -26.48 22.16
CA ILE A 462 -6.03 -27.10 22.69
C ILE A 462 -7.26 -26.22 22.37
N SER A 463 -7.19 -24.92 22.66
CA SER A 463 -8.34 -24.01 22.54
C SER A 463 -8.76 -23.71 21.11
N VAL A 464 -7.78 -23.54 20.20
CA VAL A 464 -8.02 -23.08 18.82
C VAL A 464 -8.12 -24.24 17.84
N PHE A 465 -7.22 -25.22 17.92
CA PHE A 465 -7.09 -26.25 16.89
C PHE A 465 -7.76 -27.58 17.26
N VAL A 466 -7.88 -27.91 18.54
CA VAL A 466 -8.36 -29.23 18.99
C VAL A 466 -9.84 -29.18 19.40
N LEU A 467 -10.20 -28.47 20.48
CA LEU A 467 -11.56 -28.52 21.04
C LEU A 467 -12.68 -28.14 20.04
N PRO A 468 -12.54 -27.09 19.20
CA PRO A 468 -13.58 -26.73 18.22
C PRO A 468 -13.88 -27.82 17.18
N LYS A 469 -12.97 -28.78 16.97
CA LYS A 469 -13.12 -29.87 16.00
C LYS A 469 -13.79 -31.12 16.58
N LEU A 470 -13.96 -31.24 17.90
CA LEU A 470 -14.36 -32.48 18.58
C LEU A 470 -15.84 -32.48 19.02
N SER A 471 -16.76 -31.99 18.18
CA SER A 471 -18.17 -31.78 18.54
C SER A 471 -18.96 -33.06 18.87
N ILE A 472 -18.54 -34.23 18.39
CA ILE A 472 -19.16 -35.53 18.69
C ILE A 472 -18.59 -36.09 19.99
N SER A 473 -17.26 -36.17 20.10
CA SER A 473 -16.58 -36.67 21.30
C SER A 473 -16.95 -35.87 22.54
N LEU A 474 -16.96 -34.53 22.44
CA LEU A 474 -17.28 -33.61 23.56
C LEU A 474 -18.73 -33.70 24.07
N LYS A 475 -19.61 -34.52 23.47
CA LYS A 475 -20.96 -34.76 24.02
C LYS A 475 -20.86 -35.36 25.43
N ASP A 476 -20.07 -36.42 25.58
CA ASP A 476 -19.72 -36.94 26.91
C ASP A 476 -18.39 -36.35 27.36
N VAL A 477 -18.50 -35.49 28.37
CA VAL A 477 -17.40 -34.78 29.00
C VAL A 477 -16.44 -35.73 29.73
N ARG A 478 -16.93 -36.82 30.32
CA ARG A 478 -16.10 -37.72 31.14
C ARG A 478 -15.19 -38.57 30.26
N THR A 479 -15.73 -39.19 29.21
CA THR A 479 -14.92 -39.94 28.25
C THR A 479 -13.97 -39.03 27.47
N SER A 480 -14.40 -37.80 27.11
CA SER A 480 -13.50 -36.81 26.48
C SER A 480 -12.27 -36.49 27.32
N LEU A 481 -12.45 -36.14 28.60
CA LEU A 481 -11.33 -35.80 29.50
C LEU A 481 -10.39 -36.99 29.70
N LYS A 482 -10.93 -38.21 29.83
CA LYS A 482 -10.11 -39.43 29.88
C LYS A 482 -9.33 -39.67 28.59
N GLN A 483 -9.93 -39.46 27.41
CA GLN A 483 -9.23 -39.63 26.13
C GLN A 483 -8.06 -38.64 25.95
N PHE A 484 -8.12 -37.45 26.56
CA PHE A 484 -6.99 -36.52 26.62
C PHE A 484 -5.92 -36.96 27.63
N GLU A 485 -6.32 -37.44 28.80
CA GLU A 485 -5.42 -37.99 29.81
C GLU A 485 -4.63 -39.21 29.28
N ASP A 486 -5.31 -40.16 28.62
CA ASP A 486 -4.70 -41.32 27.94
C ASP A 486 -3.65 -40.90 26.88
N ARG A 487 -3.77 -39.68 26.31
CA ARG A 487 -2.85 -39.08 25.33
C ARG A 487 -1.78 -38.17 25.95
N GLY A 488 -1.65 -38.19 27.28
CA GLY A 488 -0.60 -37.46 28.01
C GLY A 488 -0.87 -35.96 28.18
N VAL A 489 -2.10 -35.49 27.99
CA VAL A 489 -2.44 -34.08 28.25
C VAL A 489 -2.50 -33.84 29.76
N LYS A 490 -1.65 -32.96 30.28
CA LYS A 490 -1.68 -32.54 31.70
C LYS A 490 -3.03 -31.88 32.00
N MET A 491 -3.78 -32.41 32.95
CA MET A 491 -5.11 -31.89 33.32
C MET A 491 -5.06 -30.40 33.71
N SER A 492 -3.99 -29.95 34.38
CA SER A 492 -3.77 -28.55 34.73
C SER A 492 -3.72 -27.58 33.53
N VAL A 493 -3.35 -28.07 32.33
CA VAL A 493 -3.32 -27.27 31.09
C VAL A 493 -4.66 -27.39 30.34
N LEU A 494 -5.34 -28.54 30.45
CA LEU A 494 -6.61 -28.80 29.78
C LEU A 494 -7.81 -28.09 30.42
N MET A 495 -7.84 -27.94 31.74
CA MET A 495 -9.05 -27.46 32.46
C MET A 495 -9.52 -26.08 32.01
N THR A 496 -8.64 -25.09 31.90
CA THR A 496 -9.04 -23.72 31.48
C THR A 496 -9.58 -23.69 30.04
N PRO A 497 -8.88 -24.21 29.00
CA PRO A 497 -9.43 -24.38 27.65
C PRO A 497 -10.78 -25.10 27.62
N PHE A 498 -10.90 -26.20 28.36
CA PHE A 498 -12.08 -27.07 28.32
C PHE A 498 -13.30 -26.38 28.94
N VAL A 499 -13.13 -25.74 30.10
CA VAL A 499 -14.16 -24.92 30.75
C VAL A 499 -14.53 -23.73 29.85
N SER A 500 -13.55 -23.03 29.28
CA SER A 500 -13.79 -21.94 28.33
C SER A 500 -14.65 -22.39 27.15
N HIS A 501 -14.37 -23.56 26.57
CA HIS A 501 -15.11 -24.12 25.45
C HIS A 501 -16.56 -24.49 25.82
N LEU A 502 -16.78 -25.09 27.00
CA LEU A 502 -18.13 -25.37 27.50
C LEU A 502 -18.94 -24.08 27.74
N LEU A 503 -18.30 -23.01 28.24
CA LEU A 503 -18.93 -21.70 28.41
C LEU A 503 -19.33 -21.10 27.05
N TYR A 504 -18.49 -21.18 26.02
CA TYR A 504 -18.88 -20.77 24.66
C TYR A 504 -20.08 -21.57 24.11
N GLN A 505 -20.23 -22.84 24.47
CA GLN A 505 -21.36 -23.69 24.07
C GLN A 505 -22.64 -23.55 24.92
N ASN A 506 -22.72 -22.59 25.86
CA ASN A 506 -23.81 -22.46 26.85
C ASN A 506 -23.99 -23.69 27.78
N ARG A 507 -22.97 -24.53 27.96
CA ARG A 507 -23.03 -25.76 28.77
C ARG A 507 -22.61 -25.53 30.22
N PHE A 508 -23.30 -24.61 30.91
CA PHE A 508 -22.93 -24.14 32.25
C PHE A 508 -22.93 -25.24 33.32
N GLN A 509 -23.92 -26.15 33.29
CA GLN A 509 -23.99 -27.26 34.26
C GLN A 509 -22.82 -28.24 34.07
N ASP A 510 -22.43 -28.53 32.82
CA ASP A 510 -21.26 -29.35 32.53
C ASP A 510 -19.97 -28.68 33.01
N ALA A 511 -19.83 -27.36 32.81
CA ALA A 511 -18.70 -26.60 33.32
C ALA A 511 -18.60 -26.66 34.85
N ILE A 512 -19.72 -26.48 35.57
CA ILE A 512 -19.79 -26.63 37.03
C ILE A 512 -19.42 -28.07 37.44
N ASN A 513 -19.94 -29.08 36.75
CA ASN A 513 -19.66 -30.49 37.03
C ASN A 513 -18.16 -30.83 36.85
N VAL A 514 -17.51 -30.30 35.81
CA VAL A 514 -16.06 -30.46 35.57
C VAL A 514 -15.24 -29.80 36.67
N VAL A 515 -15.56 -28.55 37.02
CA VAL A 515 -14.87 -27.77 38.07
C VAL A 515 -15.05 -28.40 39.47
N LYS A 516 -16.16 -29.12 39.71
CA LYS A 516 -16.38 -29.92 40.92
C LYS A 516 -15.60 -31.24 40.93
N LEU A 517 -15.59 -31.96 39.80
CA LEU A 517 -15.06 -33.32 39.72
C LEU A 517 -13.52 -33.35 39.82
N TYR A 518 -12.84 -32.35 39.26
CA TYR A 518 -11.38 -32.30 39.22
C TYR A 518 -10.80 -31.30 40.23
N SER A 519 -9.67 -31.66 40.85
CA SER A 519 -8.97 -30.84 41.86
C SER A 519 -8.06 -29.76 41.26
N SER A 520 -7.82 -29.80 39.95
CA SER A 520 -6.94 -28.88 39.23
C SER A 520 -7.41 -27.42 39.34
N LYS A 521 -6.46 -26.50 39.53
CA LYS A 521 -6.75 -25.06 39.53
C LYS A 521 -7.05 -24.58 38.11
N VAL A 522 -7.87 -23.54 38.01
CA VAL A 522 -8.31 -22.93 36.75
C VAL A 522 -7.80 -21.50 36.70
N ASP A 523 -7.15 -21.12 35.60
CA ASP A 523 -6.87 -19.72 35.32
C ASP A 523 -8.17 -18.96 35.03
N THR A 524 -8.54 -18.08 35.95
CA THR A 524 -9.74 -17.26 35.90
C THR A 524 -9.57 -16.03 35.01
N GLU A 525 -8.35 -15.59 34.68
CA GLU A 525 -8.09 -14.44 33.81
C GLU A 525 -8.52 -14.79 32.36
N ALA A 526 -8.08 -15.95 31.85
CA ALA A 526 -8.47 -16.45 30.53
C ALA A 526 -9.98 -16.76 30.35
N LEU A 527 -10.76 -16.82 31.44
CA LEU A 527 -12.20 -17.08 31.39
C LEU A 527 -13.08 -15.82 31.32
N ILE A 528 -12.51 -14.62 31.46
CA ILE A 528 -13.29 -13.36 31.44
C ILE A 528 -14.09 -13.20 30.15
N TYR A 529 -13.45 -13.34 28.97
CA TYR A 529 -14.13 -13.11 27.70
C TYR A 529 -15.30 -14.06 27.42
N PRO A 530 -15.19 -15.40 27.63
CA PRO A 530 -16.35 -16.31 27.61
C PRO A 530 -17.51 -15.86 28.51
N LEU A 531 -17.21 -15.41 29.73
CA LEU A 531 -18.22 -14.94 30.69
C LEU A 531 -18.87 -13.62 30.22
N VAL A 532 -18.09 -12.66 29.72
CA VAL A 532 -18.57 -11.39 29.15
C VAL A 532 -19.49 -11.65 27.96
N LEU A 533 -19.12 -12.57 27.07
CA LEU A 533 -19.92 -12.93 25.90
C LEU A 533 -21.27 -13.52 26.33
N GLN A 534 -21.30 -14.52 27.21
CA GLN A 534 -22.56 -15.16 27.58
C GLN A 534 -23.47 -14.26 28.42
N THR A 535 -22.90 -13.48 29.34
CA THR A 535 -23.63 -12.43 30.07
C THR A 535 -24.21 -11.36 29.13
N THR A 536 -23.60 -11.18 27.95
CA THR A 536 -24.10 -10.25 26.93
C THR A 536 -25.21 -10.83 26.06
N VAL A 537 -25.09 -12.09 25.66
CA VAL A 537 -26.04 -12.79 24.78
C VAL A 537 -27.34 -13.14 25.52
N ASN A 538 -27.24 -13.60 26.77
CA ASN A 538 -28.37 -14.12 27.53
C ASN A 538 -28.73 -13.18 28.70
N LYS A 539 -29.86 -12.47 28.59
CA LYS A 539 -30.29 -11.44 29.56
C LYS A 539 -31.36 -11.89 30.58
N SER A 540 -31.64 -13.19 30.69
CA SER A 540 -32.67 -13.69 31.62
C SER A 540 -32.15 -13.77 33.07
N ALA A 541 -33.05 -13.61 34.04
CA ALA A 541 -32.70 -13.69 35.47
C ALA A 541 -32.14 -15.08 35.85
N GLU A 542 -32.74 -16.16 35.31
CA GLU A 542 -32.26 -17.54 35.45
C GLU A 542 -30.84 -17.73 34.90
N HIS A 543 -30.48 -17.03 33.83
CA HIS A 543 -29.12 -17.04 33.30
C HIS A 543 -28.15 -16.29 34.21
N PHE A 544 -28.54 -15.15 34.79
CA PHE A 544 -27.67 -14.45 35.76
C PHE A 544 -27.47 -15.25 37.06
N GLN A 545 -28.48 -15.97 37.53
CA GLN A 545 -28.34 -16.92 38.64
C GLN A 545 -27.37 -18.07 38.28
N THR A 546 -27.53 -18.64 37.08
CA THR A 546 -26.61 -19.68 36.57
C THR A 546 -25.17 -19.15 36.43
N MET A 547 -25.00 -17.92 35.93
CA MET A 547 -23.72 -17.25 35.77
C MET A 547 -23.05 -16.95 37.13
N ALA A 548 -23.81 -16.48 38.12
CA ALA A 548 -23.33 -16.30 39.49
C ALA A 548 -22.92 -17.64 40.12
N SER A 549 -23.69 -18.72 39.90
CA SER A 549 -23.31 -20.07 40.31
C SER A 549 -21.99 -20.51 39.67
N VAL A 550 -21.80 -20.32 38.35
CA VAL A 550 -20.53 -20.60 37.65
C VAL A 550 -19.37 -19.82 38.26
N ILE A 551 -19.51 -18.50 38.41
CA ILE A 551 -18.47 -17.60 38.95
C ILE A 551 -18.09 -17.99 40.38
N SER A 552 -19.05 -18.39 41.21
CA SER A 552 -18.81 -18.88 42.57
C SER A 552 -17.92 -20.13 42.58
N HIS A 553 -18.26 -21.16 41.78
CA HIS A 553 -17.45 -22.39 41.69
C HIS A 553 -16.08 -22.17 41.05
N LEU A 554 -15.96 -21.22 40.10
CA LEU A 554 -14.68 -20.84 39.50
C LEU A 554 -13.78 -20.09 40.50
N LYS A 555 -14.32 -19.24 41.38
CA LYS A 555 -13.56 -18.56 42.44
C LYS A 555 -12.90 -19.57 43.38
N ASP A 556 -13.62 -20.61 43.79
CA ASP A 556 -13.12 -21.65 44.70
C ASP A 556 -11.98 -22.50 44.10
N LYS A 557 -11.86 -22.54 42.76
CA LYS A 557 -10.81 -23.24 42.03
C LYS A 557 -9.79 -22.31 41.35
N ALA A 558 -9.84 -21.01 41.62
CA ALA A 558 -8.98 -20.03 40.96
C ALA A 558 -7.49 -20.29 41.19
N GLN A 559 -6.68 -20.18 40.13
CA GLN A 559 -5.22 -20.24 40.21
C GLN A 559 -4.66 -19.12 41.10
N ASN A 560 -5.24 -17.92 40.99
CA ASN A 560 -4.96 -16.76 41.84
C ASN A 560 -6.18 -16.46 42.74
N PRO A 561 -6.15 -16.82 44.04
CA PRO A 561 -7.26 -16.57 44.96
C PRO A 561 -7.58 -15.09 45.23
N LYS A 562 -6.69 -14.17 44.85
CA LYS A 562 -6.89 -12.72 44.98
C LYS A 562 -7.51 -12.09 43.74
N HIS A 563 -7.72 -12.84 42.64
CA HIS A 563 -8.27 -12.28 41.41
C HIS A 563 -9.75 -11.89 41.57
N ASP A 564 -10.05 -10.61 41.32
CA ASP A 564 -11.41 -10.05 41.23
C ASP A 564 -12.11 -10.42 39.90
N LEU A 565 -12.37 -11.72 39.68
CA LEU A 565 -13.05 -12.23 38.48
C LEU A 565 -14.40 -11.53 38.23
N ALA A 566 -15.18 -11.32 39.30
CA ALA A 566 -16.51 -10.72 39.23
C ALA A 566 -16.47 -9.21 38.93
N GLY A 567 -15.51 -8.48 39.52
CA GLY A 567 -15.32 -7.07 39.24
C GLY A 567 -14.74 -6.81 37.85
N GLN A 568 -13.79 -7.64 37.37
CA GLN A 568 -13.25 -7.53 36.02
C GLN A 568 -14.34 -7.82 34.95
N LEU A 569 -15.20 -8.81 35.16
CA LEU A 569 -16.38 -9.04 34.32
C LEU A 569 -17.28 -7.79 34.24
N LEU A 570 -17.58 -7.15 35.37
CA LEU A 570 -18.38 -5.92 35.42
C LEU A 570 -17.69 -4.74 34.72
N MET A 571 -16.36 -4.62 34.83
CA MET A 571 -15.55 -3.59 34.18
C MET A 571 -15.60 -3.72 32.65
N GLU A 572 -15.48 -4.93 32.10
CA GLU A 572 -15.55 -5.16 30.65
C GLU A 572 -16.96 -4.96 30.08
N LEU A 573 -17.99 -5.41 30.79
CA LEU A 573 -19.40 -5.19 30.42
C LEU A 573 -19.76 -3.70 30.30
N ILE A 574 -19.11 -2.83 31.09
CA ILE A 574 -19.28 -1.38 31.06
C ILE A 574 -18.41 -0.71 29.98
N SER A 575 -17.18 -1.18 29.81
CA SER A 575 -16.20 -0.56 28.91
C SER A 575 -16.51 -0.80 27.42
N ASN A 576 -17.25 -1.87 27.10
CA ASN A 576 -17.55 -2.24 25.72
C ASN A 576 -18.64 -1.35 25.08
N ARG A 577 -18.21 -0.36 24.28
CA ARG A 577 -19.08 0.60 23.60
C ARG A 577 -20.20 0.00 22.72
N LYS A 578 -20.06 -1.24 22.25
CA LYS A 578 -21.06 -1.90 21.39
C LYS A 578 -22.17 -2.60 22.15
N THR A 579 -21.93 -2.95 23.41
CA THR A 579 -22.79 -3.83 24.21
C THR A 579 -23.19 -3.14 25.51
N LYS A 580 -23.45 -1.83 25.47
CA LYS A 580 -23.87 -1.05 26.65
C LYS A 580 -25.04 -1.75 27.32
N HIS A 581 -24.77 -2.33 28.49
CA HIS A 581 -25.78 -2.98 29.30
C HIS A 581 -26.55 -1.95 30.10
N ASP A 582 -27.87 -2.04 30.06
CA ASP A 582 -28.74 -1.17 30.83
C ASP A 582 -28.44 -1.30 32.33
N VAL A 583 -28.55 -0.21 33.08
CA VAL A 583 -28.28 -0.19 34.53
C VAL A 583 -29.15 -1.20 35.29
N SER A 584 -30.36 -1.49 34.79
CA SER A 584 -31.24 -2.57 35.28
C SER A 584 -30.60 -3.97 35.18
N THR A 585 -29.88 -4.25 34.10
CA THR A 585 -29.20 -5.52 33.85
C THR A 585 -28.03 -5.69 34.83
N ILE A 586 -27.20 -4.66 34.98
CA ILE A 586 -26.06 -4.67 35.92
C ILE A 586 -26.58 -4.73 37.37
N LYS A 587 -27.64 -4.00 37.71
CA LYS A 587 -28.29 -4.06 39.05
C LYS A 587 -28.87 -5.44 39.36
N SER A 588 -29.33 -6.19 38.36
CA SER A 588 -29.79 -7.57 38.53
C SER A 588 -28.62 -8.53 38.76
N LEU A 589 -27.54 -8.43 37.98
CA LEU A 589 -26.33 -9.23 38.17
C LEU A 589 -25.68 -8.98 39.55
N LEU A 590 -25.64 -7.73 40.01
CA LEU A 590 -25.16 -7.37 41.36
C LEU A 590 -26.03 -7.96 42.50
N ARG A 591 -27.34 -8.13 42.29
CA ARG A 591 -28.21 -8.84 43.25
C ARG A 591 -27.87 -10.31 43.31
N GLU A 592 -27.71 -10.99 42.17
CA GLU A 592 -27.31 -12.40 42.14
C GLU A 592 -25.92 -12.62 42.75
N PHE A 593 -24.98 -11.67 42.55
CA PHE A 593 -23.68 -11.70 43.23
C PHE A 593 -23.82 -11.60 44.75
N SER A 594 -24.76 -10.79 45.26
CA SER A 594 -25.08 -10.73 46.69
C SER A 594 -25.64 -12.07 47.21
N THR A 595 -26.62 -12.65 46.51
CA THR A 595 -27.22 -13.96 46.83
C THR A 595 -26.18 -15.08 46.87
N HIS A 596 -25.28 -15.13 45.88
CA HIS A 596 -24.20 -16.13 45.77
C HIS A 596 -22.94 -15.78 46.59
N ARG A 597 -22.97 -14.75 47.45
CA ARG A 597 -21.84 -14.30 48.30
C ARG A 597 -20.56 -13.94 47.52
N ILE A 598 -20.70 -13.55 46.26
CA ILE A 598 -19.61 -13.08 45.41
C ILE A 598 -19.19 -11.68 45.87
N ARG A 599 -17.88 -11.42 45.82
CA ARG A 599 -17.26 -10.18 46.28
C ARG A 599 -16.48 -9.53 45.14
N ILE A 600 -16.40 -8.20 45.17
CA ILE A 600 -15.66 -7.38 44.18
C ILE A 600 -14.60 -6.52 44.87
N SER A 601 -13.54 -6.14 44.16
CA SER A 601 -12.52 -5.25 44.70
C SER A 601 -13.05 -3.82 44.86
N ARG A 602 -12.42 -3.06 45.79
CA ARG A 602 -12.68 -1.63 45.98
C ARG A 602 -12.42 -0.82 44.71
N MET A 603 -11.50 -1.26 43.85
CA MET A 603 -11.20 -0.63 42.55
C MET A 603 -12.39 -0.76 41.59
N SER A 604 -12.88 -1.98 41.36
CA SER A 604 -14.06 -2.25 40.53
C SER A 604 -15.27 -1.46 41.02
N ALA A 605 -15.51 -1.45 42.34
CA ALA A 605 -16.59 -0.70 42.96
C ALA A 605 -16.51 0.82 42.68
N ASN A 606 -15.32 1.42 42.72
CA ASN A 606 -15.13 2.83 42.43
C ASN A 606 -15.35 3.16 40.93
N VAL A 607 -14.89 2.30 40.01
CA VAL A 607 -15.12 2.51 38.57
C VAL A 607 -16.60 2.36 38.21
N LEU A 608 -17.29 1.37 38.81
CA LEU A 608 -18.75 1.21 38.71
C LEU A 608 -19.47 2.51 39.08
N LYS A 609 -19.17 3.07 40.26
CA LYS A 609 -19.74 4.35 40.71
C LYS A 609 -19.43 5.50 39.74
N ASN A 610 -18.18 5.63 39.30
CA ASN A 610 -17.77 6.69 38.37
C ASN A 610 -18.42 6.57 36.98
N HIS A 611 -18.81 5.37 36.55
CA HIS A 611 -19.58 5.19 35.33
C HIS A 611 -21.04 5.61 35.51
N PHE A 612 -21.71 5.14 36.57
CA PHE A 612 -23.11 5.48 36.82
C PHE A 612 -23.33 6.97 37.18
N SER A 613 -22.33 7.65 37.78
CA SER A 613 -22.41 9.09 38.06
C SER A 613 -22.37 9.92 36.78
N LYS A 614 -21.47 9.60 35.84
CA LYS A 614 -21.42 10.24 34.50
C LYS A 614 -22.69 10.03 33.70
N ALA A 615 -23.41 8.92 33.93
CA ALA A 615 -24.69 8.63 33.30
C ALA A 615 -25.91 9.24 34.03
N GLN A 616 -25.72 9.97 35.14
CA GLN A 616 -26.79 10.51 36.01
C GLN A 616 -27.76 9.42 36.52
N GLN A 617 -27.27 8.18 36.75
CA GLN A 617 -28.11 7.00 37.01
C GLN A 617 -27.80 6.31 38.37
N ILE A 618 -27.18 7.01 39.33
CA ILE A 618 -27.00 6.49 40.70
C ILE A 618 -28.26 6.70 41.54
N ASP A 619 -28.79 5.60 42.04
CA ASP A 619 -29.80 5.54 43.11
C ASP A 619 -29.11 5.14 44.43
N ALA A 620 -29.55 5.69 45.56
CA ALA A 620 -29.05 5.37 46.90
C ALA A 620 -29.14 3.87 47.24
N GLY A 621 -30.12 3.15 46.65
CA GLY A 621 -30.21 1.69 46.74
C GLY A 621 -29.10 0.95 45.98
N LEU A 622 -28.58 1.52 44.89
CA LEU A 622 -27.47 0.93 44.11
C LEU A 622 -26.13 1.14 44.82
N ASP A 623 -25.88 2.33 45.39
CA ASP A 623 -24.62 2.59 46.12
C ASP A 623 -24.48 1.68 47.35
N LYS A 624 -25.57 1.50 48.12
CA LYS A 624 -25.62 0.54 49.23
C LYS A 624 -25.31 -0.89 48.78
N LEU A 625 -25.86 -1.33 47.64
CA LEU A 625 -25.61 -2.66 47.08
C LEU A 625 -24.14 -2.83 46.66
N ILE A 626 -23.55 -1.84 45.96
CA ILE A 626 -22.14 -1.88 45.57
C ILE A 626 -21.23 -1.94 46.81
N ASN A 627 -21.49 -1.09 47.83
CA ASN A 627 -20.71 -1.09 49.08
C ASN A 627 -20.81 -2.43 49.83
N SER A 628 -21.96 -3.10 49.81
CA SER A 628 -22.14 -4.39 50.50
C SER A 628 -21.33 -5.55 49.91
N LEU A 629 -20.87 -5.41 48.66
CA LEU A 629 -20.13 -6.43 47.90
C LEU A 629 -18.60 -6.26 47.95
N VAL A 630 -18.08 -5.16 48.50
CA VAL A 630 -16.64 -4.85 48.51
C VAL A 630 -15.86 -5.84 49.39
N GLU A 631 -14.70 -6.28 48.92
CA GLU A 631 -13.68 -6.99 49.69
C GLU A 631 -12.28 -6.43 49.36
N ASP A 632 -11.60 -5.87 50.36
CA ASP A 632 -10.32 -5.15 50.18
C ASP A 632 -9.11 -6.04 49.86
N LYS A 633 -9.26 -7.36 49.98
CA LYS A 633 -8.20 -8.35 49.69
C LYS A 633 -8.14 -8.75 48.21
N LEU A 634 -9.13 -8.35 47.42
CA LEU A 634 -9.22 -8.66 46.00
C LEU A 634 -8.48 -7.63 45.14
N THR A 635 -7.85 -8.12 44.08
CA THR A 635 -7.01 -7.38 43.15
C THR A 635 -7.33 -7.79 41.72
N ILE A 636 -7.26 -6.85 40.78
CA ILE A 636 -7.32 -7.16 39.35
C ILE A 636 -5.88 -7.34 38.83
N PRO A 637 -5.54 -8.48 38.21
CA PRO A 637 -4.25 -8.70 37.57
C PRO A 637 -4.01 -7.76 36.38
N SER A 638 -2.81 -7.17 36.36
CA SER A 638 -2.06 -6.80 35.15
C SER A 638 -2.56 -5.66 34.22
N LYS A 639 -1.82 -4.55 34.27
CA LYS A 639 -1.31 -3.72 33.15
C LYS A 639 -2.27 -3.25 32.03
N GLU A 640 -2.97 -4.10 31.30
CA GLU A 640 -3.69 -3.70 30.08
C GLU A 640 -4.89 -2.77 30.36
N MET A 641 -5.55 -2.90 31.51
CA MET A 641 -6.60 -1.96 31.92
C MET A 641 -6.05 -0.60 32.43
N PHE A 642 -4.76 -0.48 32.76
CA PHE A 642 -4.17 0.83 33.11
C PHE A 642 -3.98 1.72 31.87
N ASP A 643 -3.62 1.14 30.73
CA ASP A 643 -3.51 1.84 29.43
C ASP A 643 -4.86 2.36 28.90
N SER A 644 -5.98 1.84 29.42
CA SER A 644 -7.33 2.31 29.07
C SER A 644 -7.81 3.52 29.90
N ILE A 645 -7.11 3.85 30.99
CA ILE A 645 -7.49 4.91 31.94
C ILE A 645 -6.45 6.06 31.94
N ILE A 646 -5.15 5.76 31.88
CA ILE A 646 -4.12 6.76 31.62
C ILE A 646 -3.88 6.79 30.11
N VAL A 647 -4.37 7.84 29.45
CA VAL A 647 -4.07 8.07 28.03
C VAL A 647 -2.55 8.13 27.86
N HIS A 648 -1.97 7.21 27.09
CA HIS A 648 -0.51 7.19 26.88
C HIS A 648 -0.03 8.58 26.38
N PRO A 649 1.08 9.16 26.89
CA PRO A 649 1.47 10.56 26.64
C PRO A 649 1.47 11.01 25.17
N ARG A 650 1.70 10.09 24.24
CA ARG A 650 1.53 10.32 22.79
C ARG A 650 0.18 10.94 22.41
N ASP A 651 -0.89 10.51 23.08
CA ASP A 651 -2.29 10.82 22.78
C ASP A 651 -2.93 11.81 23.76
N MET A 652 -2.20 12.23 24.80
CA MET A 652 -2.58 13.35 25.67
C MET A 652 -2.49 14.70 24.94
N THR A 653 -3.37 15.61 25.31
CA THR A 653 -3.36 17.04 24.97
C THR A 653 -2.28 17.82 25.74
N TYR A 654 -2.06 19.09 25.41
CA TYR A 654 -1.09 19.94 26.12
C TYR A 654 -1.43 20.05 27.62
N ASP A 655 -2.68 20.35 27.96
CA ASP A 655 -3.09 20.60 29.35
C ASP A 655 -3.05 19.31 30.19
N GLU A 656 -3.40 18.17 29.58
CA GLU A 656 -3.23 16.84 30.19
C GLU A 656 -1.75 16.49 30.42
N LEU A 657 -0.84 16.88 29.52
CA LEU A 657 0.61 16.65 29.67
C LEU A 657 1.23 17.53 30.76
N GLU A 658 0.83 18.80 30.89
CA GLU A 658 1.28 19.67 31.99
C GLU A 658 0.74 19.19 33.34
N CYS A 659 -0.53 18.79 33.42
CA CYS A 659 -1.12 18.20 34.62
C CYS A 659 -0.39 16.90 35.02
N HIS A 660 -0.17 16.01 34.04
CA HIS A 660 0.55 14.76 34.28
C HIS A 660 2.02 14.98 34.65
N LEU A 661 2.68 16.01 34.11
CA LEU A 661 4.03 16.41 34.54
C LEU A 661 4.03 16.87 36.00
N GLY A 662 3.08 17.72 36.39
CA GLY A 662 2.93 18.18 37.78
C GLY A 662 2.74 17.02 38.76
N GLU A 663 1.86 16.06 38.45
CA GLU A 663 1.67 14.86 39.25
C GLU A 663 2.95 14.01 39.38
N LEU A 664 3.73 13.86 38.30
CA LEU A 664 4.97 13.08 38.33
C LEU A 664 6.08 13.80 39.11
N GLU A 665 6.16 15.13 39.01
CA GLU A 665 7.10 15.95 39.78
C GLU A 665 6.79 15.90 41.28
N GLU A 666 5.50 16.04 41.68
CA GLU A 666 5.04 15.91 43.06
C GLU A 666 5.34 14.52 43.65
N LYS A 667 5.03 13.47 42.88
CA LYS A 667 5.24 12.06 43.29
C LYS A 667 6.70 11.59 43.16
N LYS A 668 7.62 12.45 42.68
CA LYS A 668 9.04 12.15 42.40
C LYS A 668 9.22 10.93 41.47
N LEU A 669 8.35 10.81 40.48
CA LEU A 669 8.35 9.73 39.48
C LEU A 669 9.10 10.14 38.20
N ASN A 670 9.26 9.17 37.30
CA ASN A 670 10.05 9.35 36.07
C ASN A 670 9.34 10.24 35.03
N CYS A 671 9.72 11.52 34.98
CA CYS A 671 9.15 12.52 34.08
C CYS A 671 9.65 12.42 32.61
N ARG A 672 10.64 11.57 32.29
CA ARG A 672 11.38 11.58 31.00
C ARG A 672 10.46 11.45 29.78
N GLY A 673 9.46 10.57 29.85
CA GLY A 673 8.52 10.33 28.74
C GLY A 673 7.60 11.52 28.47
N VAL A 674 7.11 12.17 29.53
CA VAL A 674 6.22 13.34 29.46
C VAL A 674 7.01 14.56 28.98
N LEU A 675 8.19 14.85 29.57
CA LEU A 675 9.06 15.94 29.14
C LEU A 675 9.42 15.86 27.65
N ARG A 676 9.82 14.67 27.16
CA ARG A 676 10.09 14.44 25.73
C ARG A 676 8.89 14.78 24.84
N ARG A 677 7.68 14.40 25.27
CA ARG A 677 6.47 14.64 24.48
C ARG A 677 6.03 16.10 24.54
N LEU A 678 6.03 16.69 25.73
CA LEU A 678 5.68 18.08 25.97
C LEU A 678 6.57 19.02 25.15
N LEU A 679 7.89 18.78 25.11
CA LEU A 679 8.82 19.53 24.25
C LEU A 679 8.38 19.54 22.77
N GLN A 680 8.03 18.38 22.22
CA GLN A 680 7.56 18.26 20.83
C GLN A 680 6.20 18.95 20.61
N VAL A 681 5.32 18.95 21.61
CA VAL A 681 4.02 19.63 21.56
C VAL A 681 4.21 21.15 21.61
N CYS A 682 4.98 21.68 22.56
CA CYS A 682 5.28 23.12 22.68
C CYS A 682 5.87 23.71 21.39
N VAL A 683 6.86 23.04 20.78
CA VAL A 683 7.49 23.52 19.54
C VAL A 683 6.52 23.50 18.35
N ARG A 684 5.61 22.52 18.31
CA ARG A 684 4.58 22.41 17.26
C ARG A 684 3.45 23.42 17.43
N GLU A 685 3.06 23.73 18.66
CA GLU A 685 2.07 24.76 19.02
C GLU A 685 2.67 26.17 19.12
N ASN A 686 3.94 26.34 18.74
CA ASN A 686 4.67 27.62 18.75
C ASN A 686 4.80 28.29 20.14
N ARG A 687 4.73 27.50 21.22
CA ARG A 687 4.96 27.95 22.62
C ARG A 687 6.46 27.97 22.92
N LEU A 688 7.20 28.89 22.30
CA LEU A 688 8.66 28.87 22.21
C LEU A 688 9.38 29.00 23.56
N ASP A 689 8.93 29.91 24.44
CA ASP A 689 9.59 30.14 25.73
C ASP A 689 9.39 28.94 26.67
N ARG A 690 8.17 28.40 26.73
CA ARG A 690 7.89 27.16 27.46
C ARG A 690 8.69 25.97 26.92
N ALA A 691 8.91 25.89 25.60
CA ALA A 691 9.75 24.84 25.02
C ALA A 691 11.22 24.93 25.50
N LEU A 692 11.75 26.13 25.77
CA LEU A 692 13.09 26.30 26.36
C LEU A 692 13.14 25.86 27.82
N GLU A 693 12.11 26.19 28.61
CA GLU A 693 12.00 25.72 30.00
C GLU A 693 11.94 24.20 30.07
N ILE A 694 11.13 23.56 29.22
CA ILE A 694 11.06 22.10 29.14
C ILE A 694 12.38 21.51 28.62
N LYS A 695 13.10 22.17 27.69
CA LYS A 695 14.46 21.76 27.32
C LYS A 695 15.40 21.83 28.53
N ARG A 696 15.38 22.91 29.32
CA ARG A 696 16.21 23.05 30.53
C ARG A 696 15.88 21.95 31.55
N LYS A 697 14.60 21.65 31.78
CA LYS A 697 14.16 20.50 32.59
C LYS A 697 14.66 19.15 32.02
N CYS A 698 14.71 18.97 30.70
CA CYS A 698 15.28 17.77 30.09
C CYS A 698 16.80 17.65 30.34
N ASP A 699 17.52 18.77 30.24
CA ASP A 699 18.97 18.83 30.47
C ASP A 699 19.29 18.58 31.96
N GLU A 700 18.55 19.20 32.88
CA GLU A 700 18.61 18.98 34.34
C GLU A 700 18.31 17.51 34.72
N ALA A 701 17.26 16.91 34.14
CA ALA A 701 16.87 15.51 34.37
C ALA A 701 17.73 14.48 33.61
N LYS A 702 18.78 14.93 32.89
CA LYS A 702 19.67 14.11 32.05
C LYS A 702 18.90 13.15 31.14
N VAL A 703 17.93 13.70 30.39
CA VAL A 703 17.14 12.94 29.41
C VAL A 703 18.00 12.65 28.18
N GLU A 704 18.06 11.39 27.74
CA GLU A 704 18.75 11.03 26.49
C GLU A 704 18.10 11.71 25.28
N LEU A 705 18.88 12.54 24.58
CA LEU A 705 18.44 13.30 23.42
C LEU A 705 18.27 12.39 22.20
N SER A 706 17.08 11.83 22.04
CA SER A 706 16.71 11.11 20.82
C SER A 706 16.78 12.01 19.58
N SER A 707 17.03 11.42 18.40
CA SER A 707 17.02 12.13 17.11
C SER A 707 15.76 12.98 16.87
N GLY A 708 14.59 12.46 17.26
CA GLY A 708 13.31 13.18 17.19
C GLY A 708 13.12 14.30 18.24
N MET A 709 13.96 14.37 19.28
CA MET A 709 14.04 15.53 20.18
C MET A 709 14.98 16.58 19.61
N LEU A 710 16.17 16.19 19.13
CA LEU A 710 17.10 17.09 18.46
C LEU A 710 16.44 17.76 17.23
N ALA A 711 15.66 17.01 16.45
CA ALA A 711 14.88 17.55 15.32
C ALA A 711 13.75 18.51 15.72
N SER A 712 13.35 18.57 17.00
CA SER A 712 12.43 19.58 17.54
C SER A 712 13.18 20.74 18.19
N VAL A 713 14.34 20.50 18.79
CA VAL A 713 15.25 21.56 19.28
C VAL A 713 15.79 22.39 18.11
N PHE A 714 16.12 21.75 16.98
CA PHE A 714 16.49 22.43 15.74
C PHE A 714 15.37 23.36 15.23
N ASP A 715 14.13 22.86 15.16
CA ASP A 715 12.94 23.64 14.79
C ASP A 715 12.67 24.81 15.77
N LEU A 716 12.89 24.60 17.07
CA LEU A 716 12.84 25.66 18.09
C LEU A 716 13.88 26.77 17.83
N HIS A 717 15.13 26.42 17.51
CA HIS A 717 16.17 27.42 17.22
C HIS A 717 15.89 28.18 15.91
N ILE A 718 15.39 27.51 14.87
CA ILE A 718 14.93 28.16 13.62
C ILE A 718 13.83 29.18 13.92
N LYS A 719 12.78 28.78 14.66
CA LYS A 719 11.64 29.66 15.00
C LYS A 719 12.05 30.86 15.85
N ARG A 720 13.09 30.73 16.68
CA ARG A 720 13.69 31.85 17.44
C ARG A 720 14.74 32.66 16.64
N LYS A 721 14.91 32.40 15.34
CA LYS A 721 15.87 33.06 14.44
C LYS A 721 17.34 33.02 14.90
N ASN A 722 17.72 32.00 15.67
CA ASN A 722 19.11 31.81 16.13
C ASN A 722 19.83 30.81 15.20
N VAL A 723 20.72 31.34 14.35
CA VAL A 723 21.45 30.54 13.35
C VAL A 723 22.53 29.67 13.99
N ASP A 724 23.30 30.19 14.94
CA ASP A 724 24.47 29.51 15.50
C ASP A 724 24.07 28.24 16.27
N GLU A 725 23.05 28.33 17.12
CA GLU A 725 22.55 27.18 17.87
C GLU A 725 21.79 26.18 16.98
N ALA A 726 21.11 26.65 15.93
CA ALA A 726 20.52 25.77 14.92
C ALA A 726 21.61 25.00 14.14
N GLY A 727 22.71 25.68 13.75
CA GLY A 727 23.86 25.07 13.11
C GLY A 727 24.52 23.99 13.97
N LYS A 728 24.84 24.31 15.23
CA LYS A 728 25.36 23.34 16.21
C LYS A 728 24.43 22.13 16.39
N THR A 729 23.11 22.37 16.50
CA THR A 729 22.13 21.28 16.63
C THR A 729 22.11 20.38 15.38
N LEU A 730 22.26 20.96 14.18
CA LEU A 730 22.32 20.21 12.92
C LEU A 730 23.60 19.35 12.84
N GLU A 731 24.74 19.85 13.31
CA GLU A 731 25.99 19.09 13.42
C GLU A 731 25.91 17.97 14.47
N GLN A 732 25.28 18.22 15.62
CA GLN A 732 24.99 17.20 16.63
C GLN A 732 24.11 16.07 16.06
N ILE A 733 23.09 16.39 15.26
CA ILE A 733 22.27 15.37 14.58
C ILE A 733 23.13 14.53 13.63
N LYS A 734 23.99 15.16 12.82
CA LYS A 734 24.87 14.46 11.86
C LYS A 734 25.89 13.55 12.54
N THR A 735 26.49 14.00 13.65
CA THR A 735 27.53 13.25 14.38
C THR A 735 26.96 12.12 15.22
N MET A 736 25.86 12.35 15.94
CA MET A 736 25.25 11.34 16.81
C MET A 736 24.36 10.34 16.05
N PHE A 737 23.71 10.76 14.96
CA PHE A 737 22.71 9.96 14.25
C PHE A 737 22.88 10.03 12.71
N PRO A 738 24.00 9.56 12.13
CA PRO A 738 24.28 9.69 10.70
C PRO A 738 23.25 9.03 9.77
N GLY A 739 22.53 8.01 10.24
CA GLY A 739 21.43 7.37 9.51
C GLY A 739 20.06 8.05 9.66
N PHE A 740 19.93 9.13 10.42
CA PHE A 740 18.66 9.82 10.65
C PHE A 740 18.41 10.91 9.60
N LEU A 741 17.41 10.70 8.75
CA LEU A 741 16.98 11.67 7.75
C LEU A 741 16.07 12.74 8.38
N LEU A 742 16.58 13.97 8.50
CA LEU A 742 15.81 15.11 8.95
C LEU A 742 14.70 15.48 7.94
N ASP A 743 13.57 15.96 8.48
CA ASP A 743 12.40 16.42 7.73
C ASP A 743 12.77 17.52 6.72
N GLU A 744 12.31 17.39 5.48
CA GLU A 744 12.66 18.27 4.35
C GLU A 744 12.32 19.75 4.65
N HIS A 745 11.14 20.01 5.20
CA HIS A 745 10.68 21.37 5.51
C HIS A 745 11.58 22.10 6.51
N LYS A 746 12.09 21.42 7.55
CA LYS A 746 12.98 22.05 8.56
C LYS A 746 14.33 22.46 7.97
N VAL A 747 14.86 21.67 7.03
CA VAL A 747 16.09 22.00 6.31
C VAL A 747 15.86 23.22 5.40
N ILE A 748 14.71 23.29 4.73
CA ILE A 748 14.32 24.44 3.91
C ILE A 748 14.08 25.69 4.77
N ASP A 749 13.45 25.56 5.94
CA ASP A 749 13.23 26.68 6.88
C ASP A 749 14.56 27.21 7.46
N PHE A 750 15.52 26.33 7.76
CA PHE A 750 16.88 26.76 8.12
C PHE A 750 17.61 27.44 6.96
N ALA A 751 17.48 26.92 5.73
CA ALA A 751 18.00 27.58 4.55
C ALA A 751 17.35 28.98 4.32
N ALA A 752 16.05 29.12 4.60
CA ALA A 752 15.33 30.40 4.52
C ALA A 752 15.84 31.40 5.57
N LEU A 753 16.15 30.93 6.78
CA LEU A 753 16.76 31.76 7.83
C LEU A 753 18.21 32.15 7.48
N LEU A 754 18.99 31.26 6.88
CA LEU A 754 20.33 31.56 6.37
C LEU A 754 20.29 32.61 5.24
N ALA A 755 19.30 32.55 4.36
CA ALA A 755 19.07 33.57 3.34
C ALA A 755 18.67 34.92 3.96
N GLU A 756 17.76 34.93 4.96
CA GLU A 756 17.37 36.14 5.71
C GLU A 756 18.59 36.81 6.39
N LYS A 757 19.53 36.01 6.91
CA LYS A 757 20.75 36.48 7.58
C LYS A 757 21.92 36.76 6.64
N GLY A 758 21.74 36.62 5.33
CA GLY A 758 22.71 37.01 4.31
C GLY A 758 23.78 35.98 3.95
N PHE A 759 23.52 34.69 4.17
CA PHE A 759 24.43 33.60 3.82
C PHE A 759 23.86 32.64 2.74
N PRO A 760 23.40 33.13 1.57
CA PRO A 760 22.70 32.30 0.57
C PRO A 760 23.56 31.14 0.04
N SER A 761 24.88 31.30 -0.08
CA SER A 761 25.79 30.23 -0.50
C SER A 761 25.86 29.09 0.52
N THR A 762 25.72 29.39 1.82
CA THR A 762 25.66 28.35 2.86
C THR A 762 24.32 27.62 2.84
N ALA A 763 23.21 28.34 2.57
CA ALA A 763 21.90 27.74 2.36
C ALA A 763 21.91 26.73 1.19
N GLN A 764 22.53 27.09 0.06
CA GLN A 764 22.72 26.16 -1.07
C GLN A 764 23.53 24.92 -0.68
N ASN A 765 24.62 25.07 0.09
CA ASN A 765 25.43 23.95 0.56
C ASN A 765 24.65 23.01 1.49
N VAL A 766 23.86 23.54 2.41
CA VAL A 766 23.00 22.74 3.31
C VAL A 766 21.97 21.92 2.52
N LEU A 767 21.33 22.54 1.52
CA LEU A 767 20.37 21.87 0.63
C LEU A 767 21.05 20.79 -0.23
N LYS A 768 22.23 21.07 -0.81
CA LYS A 768 23.02 20.10 -1.59
C LYS A 768 23.45 18.89 -0.76
N GLN A 769 23.91 19.12 0.48
CA GLN A 769 24.25 18.04 1.41
C GLN A 769 23.02 17.16 1.69
N ARG A 770 21.86 17.75 2.01
CA ARG A 770 20.64 16.99 2.30
C ARG A 770 20.11 16.22 1.09
N ALA A 771 20.23 16.77 -0.12
CA ALA A 771 19.89 16.08 -1.37
C ALA A 771 20.78 14.84 -1.61
N SER A 772 22.08 14.96 -1.29
CA SER A 772 23.05 13.87 -1.43
C SER A 772 22.79 12.71 -0.45
N SER A 773 22.17 12.98 0.70
CA SER A 773 21.90 11.96 1.74
C SER A 773 20.64 11.11 1.51
N GLY A 774 19.80 11.40 0.51
CA GLY A 774 18.64 10.56 0.19
C GLY A 774 17.53 11.26 -0.59
N HIS A 775 16.68 10.45 -1.23
CA HIS A 775 15.65 10.89 -2.18
C HIS A 775 14.67 11.93 -1.58
N ILE A 776 14.51 13.04 -2.30
CA ILE A 776 13.64 14.17 -1.96
C ILE A 776 12.24 13.97 -2.57
N ARG A 777 11.18 14.36 -1.85
CA ARG A 777 9.79 14.30 -2.36
C ARG A 777 9.29 15.69 -2.80
N PRO A 778 9.09 15.94 -4.11
CA PRO A 778 8.56 17.21 -4.57
C PRO A 778 7.11 17.45 -4.10
N GLY A 779 6.79 18.70 -3.78
CA GLY A 779 5.41 19.19 -3.57
C GLY A 779 4.98 19.44 -2.12
N ASN A 780 5.53 18.72 -1.13
CA ASN A 780 5.09 18.84 0.28
C ASN A 780 5.60 20.10 1.02
N SER A 781 6.51 20.88 0.44
CA SER A 781 7.16 22.02 1.12
C SER A 781 7.15 23.32 0.29
N ASN A 782 6.21 23.46 -0.65
CA ASN A 782 6.14 24.64 -1.52
C ASN A 782 6.03 25.97 -0.74
N LYS A 783 5.36 25.99 0.42
CA LYS A 783 5.30 27.20 1.29
C LYS A 783 6.67 27.57 1.87
N ASN A 784 7.42 26.59 2.35
CA ASN A 784 8.76 26.79 2.92
C ASN A 784 9.75 27.23 1.82
N ILE A 785 9.63 26.65 0.62
CA ILE A 785 10.42 27.05 -0.55
C ILE A 785 10.06 28.49 -0.99
N TRP A 786 8.78 28.84 -0.97
CA TRP A 786 8.34 30.21 -1.27
C TRP A 786 8.89 31.23 -0.25
N ASN A 787 8.96 30.88 1.04
CA ASN A 787 9.62 31.70 2.06
C ASN A 787 11.12 31.86 1.76
N LEU A 788 11.84 30.77 1.49
CA LEU A 788 13.26 30.80 1.11
C LEU A 788 13.50 31.72 -0.10
N LEU A 789 12.70 31.58 -1.16
CA LEU A 789 12.83 32.40 -2.37
C LEU A 789 12.47 33.88 -2.09
N THR A 790 11.48 34.15 -1.24
CA THR A 790 11.12 35.53 -0.85
C THR A 790 12.22 36.18 -0.01
N ASN A 791 12.81 35.46 0.95
CA ASN A 791 13.96 35.92 1.72
C ASN A 791 15.19 36.15 0.82
N THR A 792 15.40 35.28 -0.17
CA THR A 792 16.46 35.44 -1.19
C THR A 792 16.26 36.71 -2.02
N ALA A 793 15.02 36.98 -2.47
CA ALA A 793 14.67 38.19 -3.22
C ALA A 793 14.86 39.47 -2.40
N GLN A 794 14.46 39.45 -1.13
CA GLN A 794 14.66 40.57 -0.20
C GLN A 794 16.16 40.83 0.07
N TRP A 795 16.94 39.77 0.32
CA TRP A 795 18.38 39.88 0.50
C TRP A 795 19.06 40.46 -0.75
N ALA A 796 18.72 39.96 -1.94
CA ALA A 796 19.28 40.41 -3.21
C ALA A 796 18.90 41.87 -3.53
N ALA A 797 17.70 42.32 -3.17
CA ALA A 797 17.31 43.72 -3.31
C ALA A 797 18.09 44.66 -2.36
N GLN A 798 18.45 44.19 -1.16
CA GLN A 798 19.22 44.98 -0.18
C GLN A 798 20.73 45.02 -0.49
N HIS A 799 21.31 43.90 -0.94
CA HIS A 799 22.76 43.74 -1.08
C HIS A 799 23.26 43.89 -2.52
N ASP A 800 22.41 43.64 -3.53
CA ASP A 800 22.77 43.78 -4.95
C ASP A 800 21.64 44.44 -5.79
N PRO A 801 21.28 45.69 -5.49
CA PRO A 801 20.16 46.39 -6.15
C PRO A 801 20.41 46.75 -7.62
N LYS A 802 21.68 46.89 -8.02
CA LYS A 802 22.07 47.37 -9.37
C LYS A 802 22.41 46.25 -10.36
N SER A 803 22.57 45.02 -9.90
CA SER A 803 22.85 43.88 -10.78
C SER A 803 21.61 43.43 -11.54
N SER A 804 21.84 43.02 -12.79
CA SER A 804 20.87 42.35 -13.66
C SER A 804 20.65 40.87 -13.31
N LYS A 805 21.51 40.28 -12.47
CA LYS A 805 21.39 38.88 -12.04
C LYS A 805 20.19 38.68 -11.11
N ASN A 806 19.49 37.57 -11.31
CA ASN A 806 18.34 37.16 -10.50
C ASN A 806 18.75 35.99 -9.59
N HIS A 807 19.14 36.31 -8.36
CA HIS A 807 19.62 35.32 -7.40
C HIS A 807 18.51 34.35 -6.98
N THR A 808 17.26 34.81 -6.97
CA THR A 808 16.07 34.01 -6.69
C THR A 808 15.78 33.01 -7.82
N GLY A 809 16.02 33.40 -9.07
CA GLY A 809 15.93 32.54 -10.25
C GLY A 809 17.02 31.48 -10.28
N GLU A 810 18.27 31.84 -9.95
CA GLU A 810 19.36 30.89 -9.76
C GLU A 810 19.04 29.89 -8.63
N MET A 811 18.56 30.37 -7.48
CA MET A 811 18.14 29.52 -6.35
C MET A 811 16.97 28.59 -6.73
N LEU A 812 15.97 29.07 -7.47
CA LEU A 812 14.85 28.24 -7.93
C LEU A 812 15.33 27.16 -8.91
N ASN A 813 16.18 27.50 -9.88
CA ASN A 813 16.74 26.54 -10.82
C ASN A 813 17.59 25.48 -10.09
N PHE A 814 18.37 25.87 -9.10
CA PHE A 814 19.14 24.98 -8.24
C PHE A 814 18.24 24.01 -7.43
N LEU A 815 17.15 24.51 -6.85
CA LEU A 815 16.16 23.68 -6.15
C LEU A 815 15.46 22.68 -7.07
N VAL A 816 15.15 23.08 -8.31
CA VAL A 816 14.57 22.19 -9.34
C VAL A 816 15.58 21.12 -9.77
N GLN A 817 16.86 21.47 -9.99
CA GLN A 817 17.93 20.51 -10.30
C GLN A 817 18.13 19.46 -9.19
N LEU A 818 17.99 19.87 -7.92
CA LEU A 818 18.05 18.97 -6.76
C LEU A 818 16.75 18.18 -6.51
N GLY A 819 15.67 18.44 -7.26
CA GLY A 819 14.40 17.73 -7.14
C GLY A 819 13.50 18.17 -5.97
N TYR A 820 13.75 19.33 -5.36
CA TYR A 820 12.92 19.86 -4.27
C TYR A 820 11.54 20.35 -4.73
N CYS A 821 11.46 20.89 -5.94
CA CYS A 821 10.21 21.42 -6.50
C CYS A 821 10.18 21.34 -8.03
N THR A 822 9.00 21.57 -8.58
CA THR A 822 8.76 21.86 -10.00
C THR A 822 8.42 23.34 -10.18
N PHE A 823 8.53 23.86 -11.40
CA PHE A 823 8.09 25.23 -11.69
C PHE A 823 6.58 25.37 -11.51
N ASP A 824 6.17 26.24 -10.58
CA ASP A 824 4.79 26.58 -10.27
C ASP A 824 4.63 28.11 -10.24
N ASN A 825 3.42 28.63 -10.54
CA ASN A 825 3.10 30.05 -10.52
C ASN A 825 3.45 30.70 -9.17
N ALA A 826 3.23 30.00 -8.05
CA ALA A 826 3.58 30.51 -6.73
C ALA A 826 5.10 30.69 -6.56
N LEU A 827 5.90 29.71 -6.99
CA LEU A 827 7.37 29.71 -6.82
C LEU A 827 8.09 30.59 -7.85
N LEU A 828 7.52 30.75 -9.04
CA LEU A 828 8.00 31.70 -10.05
C LEU A 828 7.70 33.16 -9.67
N GLY A 829 6.78 33.40 -8.73
CA GLY A 829 6.45 34.75 -8.27
C GLY A 829 7.61 35.50 -7.62
N PRO A 830 8.26 34.96 -6.57
CA PRO A 830 9.46 35.56 -5.97
C PRO A 830 10.57 35.94 -6.95
N VAL A 831 10.76 35.18 -8.03
CA VAL A 831 11.75 35.48 -9.10
C VAL A 831 11.47 36.82 -9.75
N ILE A 832 10.21 37.09 -10.11
CA ILE A 832 9.78 38.39 -10.65
C ILE A 832 9.83 39.47 -9.55
N ARG A 833 9.46 39.11 -8.31
CA ARG A 833 9.46 40.05 -7.19
C ARG A 833 10.85 40.57 -6.83
N GLU A 834 11.94 39.83 -7.07
CA GLU A 834 13.30 40.35 -6.93
C GLU A 834 13.50 41.60 -7.82
N TYR A 835 13.15 41.54 -9.10
CA TYR A 835 13.28 42.68 -10.00
C TYR A 835 12.38 43.86 -9.60
N LEU A 836 11.14 43.59 -9.15
CA LEU A 836 10.24 44.63 -8.65
C LEU A 836 10.77 45.30 -7.36
N LEU A 837 11.38 44.54 -6.44
CA LEU A 837 12.01 45.09 -5.23
C LEU A 837 13.30 45.88 -5.53
N LYS A 838 13.98 45.58 -6.64
CA LYS A 838 15.10 46.38 -7.17
C LYS A 838 14.64 47.61 -7.99
N ASN A 839 13.33 47.86 -8.11
CA ASN A 839 12.69 48.82 -9.01
C ASN A 839 12.92 48.61 -10.52
N GLN A 840 13.60 47.52 -10.92
CA GLN A 840 13.95 47.20 -12.31
C GLN A 840 12.74 46.69 -13.11
N THR A 841 11.75 47.55 -13.34
CA THR A 841 10.45 47.16 -13.92
C THR A 841 10.56 46.64 -15.35
N THR A 842 11.49 47.16 -16.15
CA THR A 842 11.77 46.65 -17.51
C THR A 842 12.27 45.21 -17.49
N ASN A 843 13.21 44.88 -16.59
CA ASN A 843 13.72 43.52 -16.40
C ASN A 843 12.63 42.58 -15.85
N ALA A 844 11.76 43.06 -14.95
CA ALA A 844 10.62 42.30 -14.44
C ALA A 844 9.63 41.91 -15.57
N VAL A 845 9.33 42.83 -16.50
CA VAL A 845 8.46 42.55 -17.66
C VAL A 845 9.14 41.61 -18.66
N ALA A 846 10.45 41.78 -18.91
CA ALA A 846 11.22 40.87 -19.77
C ALA A 846 11.25 39.43 -19.22
N GLU A 847 11.47 39.26 -17.91
CA GLU A 847 11.47 37.96 -17.25
C GLU A 847 10.05 37.34 -17.18
N TYR A 848 9.01 38.15 -16.95
CA TYR A 848 7.62 37.70 -17.06
C TYR A 848 7.31 37.19 -18.47
N LYS A 849 7.73 37.91 -19.52
CA LYS A 849 7.57 37.51 -20.93
C LYS A 849 8.32 36.20 -21.22
N ARG A 850 9.53 36.03 -20.70
CA ARG A 850 10.32 34.80 -20.82
C ARG A 850 9.62 33.61 -20.16
N ILE A 851 9.14 33.77 -18.93
CA ILE A 851 8.38 32.73 -18.20
C ILE A 851 7.06 32.40 -18.93
N ALA A 852 6.35 33.41 -19.44
CA ALA A 852 5.09 33.25 -20.16
C ALA A 852 5.26 32.49 -21.49
N THR A 853 6.35 32.73 -22.22
CA THR A 853 6.65 32.04 -23.49
C THR A 853 7.19 30.63 -23.28
N GLU A 854 8.19 30.45 -22.41
CA GLU A 854 8.80 29.13 -22.15
C GLU A 854 7.86 28.16 -21.42
N LYS A 855 7.15 28.64 -20.40
CA LYS A 855 6.45 27.78 -19.43
C LYS A 855 4.92 27.88 -19.50
N ARG A 856 4.36 28.80 -20.32
CA ARG A 856 2.92 29.11 -20.40
C ARG A 856 2.30 29.42 -19.02
N ARG A 857 3.04 30.18 -18.21
CA ARG A 857 2.70 30.56 -16.82
C ARG A 857 2.81 32.09 -16.65
N THR A 858 2.03 32.67 -15.76
CA THR A 858 1.95 34.14 -15.54
C THR A 858 2.04 34.47 -14.05
N PRO A 859 3.25 34.45 -13.46
CA PRO A 859 3.43 34.74 -12.04
C PRO A 859 3.20 36.24 -11.79
N LEU A 860 2.60 36.58 -10.65
CA LEU A 860 2.41 37.97 -10.18
C LEU A 860 1.79 38.95 -11.19
N GLN A 861 0.91 38.47 -12.08
CA GLN A 861 0.26 39.28 -13.11
C GLN A 861 -0.45 40.52 -12.54
N LEU A 862 -1.08 40.40 -11.36
CA LEU A 862 -1.71 41.53 -10.66
C LEU A 862 -0.68 42.58 -10.20
N GLU A 863 0.43 42.17 -9.57
CA GLU A 863 1.48 43.10 -9.11
C GLU A 863 2.13 43.83 -10.28
N ILE A 864 2.39 43.14 -11.41
CA ILE A 864 2.92 43.77 -12.64
C ILE A 864 1.92 44.78 -13.21
N PHE A 865 0.64 44.42 -13.34
CA PHE A 865 -0.37 45.36 -13.82
C PHE A 865 -0.52 46.57 -12.88
N THR A 866 -0.56 46.37 -11.56
CA THR A 866 -0.66 47.48 -10.59
C THR A 866 0.56 48.41 -10.67
N THR A 867 1.78 47.88 -10.81
CA THR A 867 3.00 48.68 -10.98
C THR A 867 3.00 49.44 -12.31
N LEU A 868 2.68 48.79 -13.43
CA LEU A 868 2.62 49.45 -14.74
C LEU A 868 1.51 50.52 -14.80
N VAL A 869 0.32 50.23 -14.26
CA VAL A 869 -0.77 51.22 -14.16
C VAL A 869 -0.35 52.42 -13.31
N ARG A 870 0.34 52.21 -12.18
CA ARG A 870 0.91 53.30 -11.37
C ARG A 870 1.85 54.17 -12.21
N LEU A 871 2.80 53.56 -12.93
CA LEU A 871 3.74 54.24 -13.82
C LEU A 871 3.08 54.96 -15.01
N THR A 872 1.89 54.54 -15.47
CA THR A 872 1.13 55.34 -16.47
C THR A 872 0.53 56.63 -15.91
N ASN A 873 0.39 56.73 -14.59
CA ASN A 873 -0.24 57.86 -13.87
C ASN A 873 0.78 58.72 -13.09
N SER A 874 2.03 58.29 -12.95
CA SER A 874 3.10 58.99 -12.23
C SER A 874 4.29 59.32 -13.15
N ASN A 875 4.85 60.53 -13.04
CA ASN A 875 6.09 60.89 -13.73
C ASN A 875 7.31 60.31 -13.01
N ASP A 876 7.64 59.05 -13.31
CA ASP A 876 8.83 58.37 -12.81
C ASP A 876 10.07 58.73 -13.66
N PRO A 877 11.26 58.98 -13.07
CA PRO A 877 12.48 59.29 -13.83
C PRO A 877 13.04 58.13 -14.67
N GLU A 878 12.71 56.87 -14.37
CA GLU A 878 13.31 55.70 -15.04
C GLU A 878 12.45 55.17 -16.20
N ILE A 879 11.13 55.38 -16.18
CA ILE A 879 10.20 54.92 -17.23
C ILE A 879 9.20 56.03 -17.64
N THR A 880 9.28 56.39 -18.91
CA THR A 880 8.23 56.95 -19.76
C THR A 880 6.75 56.64 -19.43
N PRO A 881 5.80 57.57 -19.15
CA PRO A 881 4.38 57.19 -19.12
C PRO A 881 3.89 56.52 -20.41
N ASP A 882 4.49 56.84 -21.56
CA ASP A 882 4.19 56.19 -22.85
C ASP A 882 4.91 54.84 -23.01
N GLN A 883 6.11 54.69 -22.46
CA GLN A 883 6.78 53.39 -22.35
C GLN A 883 6.01 52.44 -21.41
N ALA A 884 5.49 52.95 -20.28
CA ALA A 884 4.65 52.20 -19.35
C ALA A 884 3.34 51.73 -20.02
N LYS A 885 2.69 52.58 -20.84
CA LYS A 885 1.53 52.18 -21.66
C LYS A 885 1.88 51.08 -22.66
N ALA A 886 3.02 51.18 -23.35
CA ALA A 886 3.47 50.16 -24.30
C ALA A 886 3.75 48.81 -23.63
N LEU A 887 4.46 48.81 -22.50
CA LEU A 887 4.72 47.61 -21.70
C LEU A 887 3.41 47.01 -21.14
N LEU A 888 2.47 47.85 -20.67
CA LEU A 888 1.16 47.40 -20.21
C LEU A 888 0.37 46.70 -21.33
N ALA A 889 0.35 47.28 -22.53
CA ALA A 889 -0.30 46.67 -23.69
C ALA A 889 0.33 45.32 -24.08
N GLU A 890 1.67 45.21 -24.02
CA GLU A 890 2.38 43.95 -24.27
C GLU A 890 2.02 42.87 -23.24
N VAL A 891 2.04 43.19 -21.94
CA VAL A 891 1.69 42.24 -20.87
C VAL A 891 0.21 41.82 -20.95
N ILE A 892 -0.71 42.73 -21.33
CA ILE A 892 -2.12 42.40 -21.60
C ILE A 892 -2.24 41.45 -22.80
N GLN A 893 -1.49 41.66 -23.88
CA GLN A 893 -1.51 40.76 -25.04
C GLN A 893 -1.00 39.36 -24.69
N ILE A 894 0.08 39.27 -23.90
CA ILE A 894 0.65 37.99 -23.41
C ILE A 894 -0.34 37.28 -22.48
N GLY A 895 -0.92 37.98 -21.51
CA GLY A 895 -1.92 37.42 -20.60
C GLY A 895 -3.15 36.89 -21.36
N SER A 896 -3.65 37.68 -22.32
CA SER A 896 -4.83 37.33 -23.12
C SER A 896 -4.60 36.09 -24.00
N LYS A 897 -3.38 35.85 -24.47
CA LYS A 897 -2.99 34.65 -25.22
C LYS A 897 -2.95 33.38 -24.34
N ILE A 898 -2.76 33.51 -23.03
CA ILE A 898 -2.62 32.37 -22.10
C ILE A 898 -3.92 32.07 -21.36
N HIS A 899 -4.57 33.08 -20.77
CA HIS A 899 -5.77 32.92 -19.93
C HIS A 899 -7.08 33.36 -20.59
N GLY A 900 -7.00 33.84 -21.83
CA GLY A 900 -8.09 34.51 -22.52
C GLY A 900 -8.25 35.98 -22.10
N ALA A 901 -8.88 36.75 -22.98
CA ALA A 901 -9.15 38.18 -22.76
C ALA A 901 -9.95 38.42 -21.47
N THR A 902 -11.01 37.65 -21.21
CA THR A 902 -11.88 37.83 -20.03
C THR A 902 -11.13 37.77 -18.70
N ASN A 903 -10.30 36.74 -18.48
CA ASN A 903 -9.58 36.59 -17.21
C ASN A 903 -8.46 37.63 -17.04
N THR A 904 -7.83 38.03 -18.16
CA THR A 904 -6.85 39.11 -18.20
C THR A 904 -7.50 40.46 -17.89
N ASN A 905 -8.66 40.74 -18.48
CA ASN A 905 -9.46 41.93 -18.21
C ASN A 905 -9.90 42.00 -16.75
N ASN A 906 -10.35 40.90 -16.14
CA ASN A 906 -10.70 40.88 -14.71
C ASN A 906 -9.50 41.25 -13.83
N THR A 907 -8.32 40.72 -14.14
CA THR A 907 -7.08 41.00 -13.39
C THR A 907 -6.65 42.47 -13.58
N LEU A 908 -6.82 43.02 -14.79
CA LEU A 908 -6.59 44.43 -15.11
C LEU A 908 -7.58 45.37 -14.39
N ILE A 909 -8.86 45.00 -14.31
CA ILE A 909 -9.90 45.74 -13.57
C ILE A 909 -9.53 45.87 -12.08
N VAL A 910 -9.03 44.80 -11.48
CA VAL A 910 -8.56 44.82 -10.08
C VAL A 910 -7.29 45.68 -9.92
N ALA A 911 -6.33 45.60 -10.84
CA ALA A 911 -5.14 46.46 -10.85
C ALA A 911 -5.47 47.95 -11.01
N LEU A 912 -6.46 48.29 -11.86
CA LEU A 912 -6.96 49.64 -12.08
C LEU A 912 -7.72 50.19 -10.87
N ALA A 913 -8.35 49.33 -10.06
CA ALA A 913 -8.91 49.76 -8.79
C ALA A 913 -7.82 50.07 -7.76
N GLU A 914 -6.72 49.31 -7.74
CA GLU A 914 -5.62 49.53 -6.79
C GLU A 914 -4.79 50.78 -7.12
N ALA A 915 -4.37 50.95 -8.38
CA ALA A 915 -3.44 52.01 -8.80
C ALA A 915 -3.94 52.95 -9.93
N GLY A 916 -5.12 52.69 -10.48
CA GLY A 916 -5.71 53.50 -11.55
C GLY A 916 -6.63 54.61 -11.02
N THR A 917 -7.09 55.45 -11.95
CA THR A 917 -8.13 56.46 -11.69
C THR A 917 -9.53 55.89 -11.88
N GLU A 918 -10.52 56.42 -11.15
CA GLU A 918 -11.92 56.01 -11.27
C GLU A 918 -12.44 56.17 -12.71
N ALA A 919 -11.98 57.19 -13.45
CA ALA A 919 -12.31 57.39 -14.85
C ALA A 919 -11.75 56.30 -15.79
N GLN A 920 -10.52 55.81 -15.56
CA GLN A 920 -9.93 54.70 -16.32
C GLN A 920 -10.67 53.38 -16.03
N LEU A 921 -10.92 53.09 -14.76
CA LEU A 921 -11.65 51.90 -14.31
C LEU A 921 -13.08 51.86 -14.88
N ARG A 922 -13.83 52.96 -14.73
CA ARG A 922 -15.21 53.08 -15.21
C ARG A 922 -15.31 53.04 -16.74
N ARG A 923 -14.33 53.58 -17.47
CA ARG A 923 -14.28 53.50 -18.94
C ARG A 923 -14.16 52.05 -19.43
N ILE A 924 -13.38 51.22 -18.74
CA ILE A 924 -13.23 49.80 -19.08
C ILE A 924 -14.50 49.03 -18.71
N LEU A 925 -15.06 49.24 -17.51
CA LEU A 925 -16.29 48.55 -17.07
C LEU A 925 -17.54 48.86 -17.91
N ILE A 926 -17.61 50.03 -18.56
CA ILE A 926 -18.71 50.42 -19.46
C ILE A 926 -18.54 49.82 -20.87
N ASN A 927 -17.34 49.46 -21.31
CA ASN A 927 -17.10 49.05 -22.70
C ASN A 927 -17.76 47.67 -22.99
N PRO A 928 -18.76 47.59 -23.89
CA PRO A 928 -19.49 46.36 -24.18
C PRO A 928 -18.63 45.26 -24.84
N GLU A 929 -17.49 45.62 -25.44
CA GLU A 929 -16.55 44.64 -25.99
C GLU A 929 -15.74 43.92 -24.90
N THR A 930 -15.64 44.51 -23.70
CA THR A 930 -14.92 43.90 -22.58
C THR A 930 -15.80 42.86 -21.89
N ARG A 931 -15.57 41.59 -22.23
CA ARG A 931 -16.16 40.47 -21.49
C ARG A 931 -15.53 40.40 -20.10
N VAL A 932 -16.36 40.52 -19.06
CA VAL A 932 -15.98 40.48 -17.63
C VAL A 932 -16.62 39.25 -16.97
N ASN A 933 -15.92 38.61 -16.03
CA ASN A 933 -16.50 37.59 -15.15
C ASN A 933 -16.60 38.12 -13.72
N HIS A 934 -17.82 38.43 -13.29
CA HIS A 934 -18.14 38.97 -11.97
C HIS A 934 -17.71 38.06 -10.82
N GLU A 935 -17.94 36.74 -10.92
CA GLU A 935 -17.57 35.79 -9.86
C GLU A 935 -16.05 35.75 -9.64
N TYR A 936 -15.27 35.81 -10.72
CA TYR A 936 -13.82 35.86 -10.61
C TYR A 936 -13.34 37.12 -9.89
N ILE A 937 -13.93 38.29 -10.19
CA ILE A 937 -13.59 39.55 -9.50
C ILE A 937 -13.95 39.44 -8.01
N LEU A 938 -15.10 38.85 -7.65
CA LEU A 938 -15.45 38.63 -6.24
C LEU A 938 -14.39 37.79 -5.49
N THR A 939 -13.86 36.71 -6.09
CA THR A 939 -12.79 35.91 -5.45
C THR A 939 -11.48 36.70 -5.25
N GLN A 940 -11.15 37.64 -6.15
CA GLN A 940 -10.01 38.53 -5.97
C GLN A 940 -10.29 39.59 -4.89
N CYS A 941 -11.51 40.11 -4.82
CA CYS A 941 -11.93 41.02 -3.75
C CYS A 941 -11.87 40.34 -2.37
N GLU A 942 -12.29 39.07 -2.23
CA GLU A 942 -12.12 38.30 -0.99
C GLU A 942 -10.64 38.27 -0.55
N PHE A 943 -9.69 38.04 -1.47
CA PHE A 943 -8.26 38.10 -1.16
C PHE A 943 -7.78 39.51 -0.76
N LEU A 944 -8.30 40.57 -1.41
CA LEU A 944 -7.94 41.96 -1.10
C LEU A 944 -8.46 42.41 0.27
N VAL A 945 -9.67 42.03 0.66
CA VAL A 945 -10.21 42.30 2.01
C VAL A 945 -9.37 41.58 3.07
N ASN A 946 -9.03 40.30 2.85
CA ASN A 946 -8.10 39.56 3.71
C ASN A 946 -6.69 40.19 3.79
N SER A 947 -6.30 40.98 2.78
CA SER A 947 -5.04 41.72 2.73
C SER A 947 -5.14 43.16 3.27
N GLY A 948 -6.28 43.54 3.86
CA GLY A 948 -6.51 44.87 4.43
C GLY A 948 -6.79 46.00 3.41
N LYS A 949 -6.91 45.69 2.10
CA LYS A 949 -7.08 46.70 1.03
C LYS A 949 -8.56 47.05 0.80
N LEU A 950 -9.27 47.44 1.86
CA LEU A 950 -10.72 47.69 1.83
C LEU A 950 -11.14 48.74 0.79
N ASP A 951 -10.44 49.88 0.72
CA ASP A 951 -10.80 50.99 -0.17
C ASP A 951 -10.73 50.63 -1.66
N VAL A 952 -9.93 49.62 -2.04
CA VAL A 952 -9.87 49.10 -3.42
C VAL A 952 -11.19 48.43 -3.81
N VAL A 953 -11.80 47.68 -2.87
CA VAL A 953 -13.08 46.98 -3.09
C VAL A 953 -14.25 47.98 -3.07
N LEU A 954 -14.18 49.02 -2.22
CA LEU A 954 -15.16 50.11 -2.23
C LEU A 954 -15.09 50.92 -3.54
N ARG A 955 -13.88 51.22 -4.05
CA ARG A 955 -13.70 51.88 -5.36
C ARG A 955 -14.24 51.05 -6.52
N LEU A 956 -14.08 49.71 -6.48
CA LEU A 956 -14.72 48.80 -7.44
C LEU A 956 -16.25 48.86 -7.37
N ALA A 957 -16.83 48.81 -6.17
CA ALA A 957 -18.27 48.91 -5.97
C ALA A 957 -18.83 50.24 -6.51
N LYS A 958 -18.15 51.36 -6.22
CA LYS A 958 -18.51 52.70 -6.73
C LYS A 958 -18.47 52.78 -8.25
N CYS A 959 -17.45 52.21 -8.89
CA CYS A 959 -17.32 52.21 -10.35
C CYS A 959 -18.27 51.23 -11.06
N ALA A 960 -18.74 50.19 -10.37
CA ALA A 960 -19.70 49.20 -10.90
C ALA A 960 -21.16 49.68 -10.92
N ARG A 961 -21.45 50.86 -10.33
CA ARG A 961 -22.80 51.40 -10.16
C ARG A 961 -23.61 51.43 -11.47
N GLY A 962 -24.78 50.78 -11.43
CA GLY A 962 -25.74 50.74 -12.53
C GLY A 962 -25.39 49.80 -13.69
N LEU A 963 -24.34 48.97 -13.57
CA LEU A 963 -23.99 47.98 -14.58
C LEU A 963 -24.75 46.66 -14.33
N ALA A 964 -25.32 46.08 -15.40
CA ALA A 964 -26.00 44.79 -15.31
C ALA A 964 -25.02 43.61 -15.09
N ASN A 965 -23.79 43.72 -15.63
CA ASN A 965 -22.81 42.63 -15.67
C ASN A 965 -21.98 42.50 -14.38
N VAL A 966 -21.92 43.55 -13.55
CA VAL A 966 -21.08 43.61 -12.34
C VAL A 966 -21.90 44.27 -11.22
N ARG A 967 -22.30 43.49 -10.21
CA ARG A 967 -23.29 43.91 -9.20
C ARG A 967 -22.63 44.55 -7.99
N GLU A 968 -22.97 45.83 -7.71
CA GLU A 968 -22.44 46.61 -6.57
C GLU A 968 -22.68 45.94 -5.20
N ALA A 969 -23.86 45.34 -4.99
CA ALA A 969 -24.25 44.74 -3.71
C ALA A 969 -23.41 43.53 -3.30
N ASP A 970 -22.85 42.79 -4.26
CA ASP A 970 -22.07 41.59 -3.97
C ASP A 970 -20.69 41.93 -3.35
N PHE A 971 -20.09 43.06 -3.73
CA PHE A 971 -18.83 43.53 -3.14
C PHE A 971 -19.00 43.91 -1.67
N LEU A 972 -20.09 44.61 -1.34
CA LEU A 972 -20.46 44.91 0.05
C LEU A 972 -20.76 43.61 0.83
N GLY A 973 -21.38 42.62 0.17
CA GLY A 973 -21.60 41.29 0.72
C GLY A 973 -20.31 40.50 1.01
N VAL A 974 -19.27 40.64 0.18
CA VAL A 974 -17.94 40.05 0.40
C VAL A 974 -17.28 40.63 1.65
N ILE A 975 -17.32 41.95 1.83
CA ILE A 975 -16.73 42.61 3.01
C ILE A 975 -17.45 42.14 4.29
N MET A 976 -18.78 42.10 4.29
CA MET A 976 -19.56 41.63 5.46
C MET A 976 -19.31 40.16 5.81
N LYS A 977 -19.14 39.27 4.81
CA LYS A 977 -18.75 37.88 5.07
C LYS A 977 -17.42 37.78 5.82
N GLN A 978 -16.45 38.65 5.51
CA GLN A 978 -15.15 38.62 6.18
C GLN A 978 -15.23 39.17 7.61
N TYR A 979 -15.92 40.29 7.84
CA TYR A 979 -16.13 40.79 9.21
C TYR A 979 -16.92 39.81 10.08
N ALA A 980 -17.88 39.08 9.52
CA ALA A 980 -18.58 38.01 10.23
C ALA A 980 -17.69 36.80 10.54
N ARG A 981 -16.68 36.51 9.71
CA ARG A 981 -15.70 35.45 9.96
C ARG A 981 -14.69 35.83 11.04
N ASP A 982 -14.31 37.11 11.11
CA ASP A 982 -13.35 37.64 12.07
C ASP A 982 -14.01 38.11 13.38
N ASN A 983 -15.35 37.99 13.51
CA ASN A 983 -16.17 38.53 14.60
C ASN A 983 -15.92 40.03 14.88
N ASN A 984 -15.61 40.81 13.84
CA ASN A 984 -15.26 42.23 13.98
C ASN A 984 -16.50 43.13 13.86
N CYS A 985 -17.27 43.22 14.95
CA CYS A 985 -18.48 44.05 15.04
C CYS A 985 -18.21 45.55 14.83
N GLU A 986 -17.11 46.07 15.38
CA GLU A 986 -16.75 47.49 15.30
C GLU A 986 -16.49 47.93 13.85
N ALA A 987 -15.70 47.17 13.10
CA ALA A 987 -15.41 47.48 11.70
C ALA A 987 -16.66 47.38 10.80
N ALA A 988 -17.60 46.48 11.13
CA ALA A 988 -18.86 46.33 10.41
C ALA A 988 -19.82 47.51 10.63
N VAL A 989 -19.93 48.00 11.87
CA VAL A 989 -20.72 49.22 12.19
C VAL A 989 -20.04 50.47 11.62
N ALA A 990 -18.72 50.58 11.70
CA ALA A 990 -17.97 51.69 11.09
C ALA A 990 -18.16 51.75 9.56
N LEU A 991 -18.18 50.60 8.88
CA LEU A 991 -18.50 50.52 7.45
C LEU A 991 -19.93 50.97 7.14
N PHE A 992 -20.92 50.52 7.93
CA PHE A 992 -22.32 50.97 7.77
C PHE A 992 -22.44 52.50 7.92
N ASN A 993 -21.81 53.07 8.95
CA ASN A 993 -21.81 54.51 9.19
C ASN A 993 -21.12 55.29 8.05
N ARG A 994 -20.02 54.76 7.49
CA ARG A 994 -19.35 55.35 6.31
C ARG A 994 -20.26 55.34 5.08
N LEU A 995 -20.90 54.22 4.79
CA LEU A 995 -21.86 54.10 3.67
C LEU A 995 -23.11 54.97 3.86
N GLN A 996 -23.49 55.27 5.10
CA GLN A 996 -24.57 56.21 5.40
C GLN A 996 -24.14 57.68 5.23
N ALA A 997 -22.90 58.02 5.55
CA ALA A 997 -22.36 59.39 5.42
C ALA A 997 -22.04 59.78 3.96
N GLU A 998 -21.68 58.83 3.10
CA GLU A 998 -21.42 59.01 1.67
C GLU A 998 -22.74 59.11 0.85
N GLU A 999 -23.71 59.92 1.33
CA GLU A 999 -25.11 59.97 0.84
C GLU A 999 -25.22 59.99 -0.69
N GLY A 1000 -25.74 58.89 -1.24
CA GLY A 1000 -26.07 58.78 -2.66
C GLY A 1000 -24.99 58.15 -3.55
N GLU A 1001 -23.82 57.72 -3.04
CA GLU A 1001 -22.79 57.05 -3.83
C GLU A 1001 -23.02 55.52 -3.99
N LEU A 1002 -23.35 54.81 -2.90
CA LEU A 1002 -23.55 53.36 -2.85
C LEU A 1002 -24.89 52.99 -2.19
N LYS A 1003 -25.60 51.99 -2.73
CA LYS A 1003 -26.88 51.51 -2.14
C LYS A 1003 -26.65 50.41 -1.09
N ILE A 1004 -27.06 50.68 0.15
CA ILE A 1004 -27.15 49.66 1.20
C ILE A 1004 -28.33 48.72 0.87
N SER A 1005 -28.09 47.42 0.85
CA SER A 1005 -29.12 46.40 0.60
C SER A 1005 -29.72 45.86 1.91
N GLY A 1006 -31.00 45.45 1.88
CA GLY A 1006 -31.63 44.81 3.05
C GLY A 1006 -30.96 43.50 3.46
N ASP A 1007 -30.32 42.78 2.54
CA ASP A 1007 -29.49 41.59 2.85
C ASP A 1007 -28.21 41.95 3.60
N PHE A 1008 -27.60 43.11 3.32
CA PHE A 1008 -26.45 43.62 4.07
C PHE A 1008 -26.87 44.00 5.49
N ALA A 1009 -27.98 44.73 5.63
CA ALA A 1009 -28.50 45.16 6.93
C ALA A 1009 -28.90 43.95 7.81
N ARG A 1010 -29.58 42.94 7.26
CA ARG A 1010 -29.91 41.70 7.99
C ARG A 1010 -28.66 40.97 8.50
N LYS A 1011 -27.64 40.78 7.65
CA LYS A 1011 -26.37 40.12 8.05
C LYS A 1011 -25.58 40.91 9.10
N LEU A 1012 -25.68 42.24 9.10
CA LEU A 1012 -25.11 43.08 10.14
C LEU A 1012 -25.84 42.87 11.48
N ILE A 1013 -27.18 42.78 11.48
CA ILE A 1013 -27.97 42.47 12.67
C ILE A 1013 -27.59 41.08 13.22
N ASP A 1014 -27.57 40.05 12.38
CA ASP A 1014 -27.20 38.68 12.78
C ASP A 1014 -25.82 38.64 13.48
N LEU A 1015 -24.83 39.37 12.94
CA LEU A 1015 -23.47 39.43 13.50
C LEU A 1015 -23.41 40.12 14.87
N LEU A 1016 -24.17 41.21 15.04
CA LEU A 1016 -24.22 41.98 16.27
C LEU A 1016 -24.97 41.21 17.37
N GLU A 1017 -26.09 40.56 17.05
CA GLU A 1017 -26.88 39.76 17.99
C GLU A 1017 -26.10 38.52 18.48
N VAL A 1018 -25.40 37.80 17.60
CA VAL A 1018 -24.56 36.64 17.98
C VAL A 1018 -23.42 37.01 18.95
N ASN A 1019 -22.91 38.24 18.87
CA ASN A 1019 -21.82 38.74 19.72
C ASN A 1019 -22.28 39.64 20.88
N ASN A 1020 -23.59 39.72 21.17
CA ASN A 1020 -24.19 40.59 22.20
C ASN A 1020 -23.83 42.09 22.07
N TYR A 1021 -23.68 42.58 20.83
CA TYR A 1021 -23.35 43.97 20.54
C TYR A 1021 -24.64 44.79 20.31
N GLU A 1022 -24.66 46.07 20.71
CA GLU A 1022 -25.85 46.92 20.53
C GLU A 1022 -26.15 47.18 19.04
N VAL A 1023 -27.37 46.88 18.59
CA VAL A 1023 -27.81 47.05 17.21
C VAL A 1023 -28.33 48.48 16.98
N PRO A 1024 -27.68 49.32 16.16
CA PRO A 1024 -28.13 50.69 15.93
C PRO A 1024 -29.49 50.74 15.25
N ASN A 1025 -30.38 51.64 15.70
CA ASN A 1025 -31.73 51.78 15.14
C ASN A 1025 -31.74 52.11 13.64
N ALA A 1026 -30.70 52.79 13.12
CA ALA A 1026 -30.52 53.03 11.70
C ALA A 1026 -30.40 51.71 10.89
N VAL A 1027 -29.64 50.73 11.38
CA VAL A 1027 -29.49 49.41 10.71
C VAL A 1027 -30.82 48.68 10.64
N ARG A 1028 -31.62 48.75 11.72
CA ARG A 1028 -32.97 48.15 11.78
C ARG A 1028 -33.97 48.78 10.80
N LEU A 1029 -33.77 50.04 10.39
CA LEU A 1029 -34.58 50.70 9.37
C LEU A 1029 -34.26 50.21 7.95
N TYR A 1030 -32.99 49.89 7.65
CA TYR A 1030 -32.59 49.32 6.35
C TYR A 1030 -32.86 47.82 6.20
N ALA A 1031 -33.16 47.12 7.31
CA ALA A 1031 -33.51 45.69 7.30
C ALA A 1031 -35.02 45.42 7.11
N LYS A 1032 -35.85 46.46 7.17
CA LYS A 1032 -37.29 46.44 6.90
C LYS A 1032 -37.58 46.84 5.46
#